data_AF-A0A8B7DZF5-F1
#
_entry.id   AF-A0A8B7DZF5-F1
#
_cell.length_a   1.000
_cell.length_b   1.000
_cell.length_c   1.000
_cell.angle_alpha   90.00
_cell.angle_beta   90.00
_cell.angle_gamma   90.00
#
_symmetry.space_group_name_H-M   'P 1'
#
loop_
_entity.id
_entity.type
_entity.pdbx_description
1 polymer ?
#
loop_
_entity_poly.entity_id
_entity_poly.type
_entity_poly.pdbx_seq_one_letter_code
_entity_poly.pdbx_strand_id
1 'polypeptide(L)'
;MFVATSTGYMHIYNIDKVEYPLEHSFASCGVVLKMEYCEKEKFLVTLETKLQDYKTGVTSKNVSCQVRVYLNIHLSVNHRVYTSVAYGYSAALDAFDYKFTIVDLYLPQSVCDMSLCKIKHNIAAASGSKIQIFTFVEKNFIKHDEKTNTVIDFYPLLEVECHFRIQYVSFYINWLAFSCNNELRVVQVFLNSDDASIYLGEDVSELLDIYNDPDDKSTNLTTHYSFEDEVVIWNFDQGSGMDLNKKAFKNEQIGFGFVEVEAPYIDTGFSSKELLGWFEKIPGHPLTVKSQNTEQATCITRLYRRFELSEISFNGMVENIHSLQWLPVFSNENFDNQTTEMGGYQINNCFRIPTDLSLLTLGFFFSTGKHGFLYDLTKTPKSVVVYTYTSDCYFAKHSISLLDIVTKNGLEVYSSRLYAIAVENYQNFKKSRNESAENEIKKINLTDCDSVFDGETLTSFYCYDSKYLQSPCTWSDVDLCLVGFYSLSNINLLQTSSTKRVFLVKIQSKSKIKFVANVISWNISVMTKASMPSIYSNIMGLIQGSELTNPTVYYQLLSEAHMFVRSHLCYGIESDEKELLILLMKDSALKMADFLICCGTMFAYYLQVSEFYSLAGLSFEQSIKRLIMEPKQKYGPGMIVYLNEMVLGDKKVSGKKFLLNDKMLCLDKEVIVFILDIYCEYKPFLLSKVIFDSRINNIEPGLALAYLSKMKFKSDSRFRPYDYLCYAILNMELGDPTQAENCLKEISEDSLATVCINHYDLLTSNFTSPICQLLKKRFKFVFTKILVSLFADAKIDVPTILNIFQKSNNGQTVYSYNVCRVLEGILDDVKHKDQFTDIAIYLIEQYLARVSKRNYSEKLETNHHHVPKGNGHFAVRFKWLDSMLPFSGDTPCPQDCIFKPSTFKSSSQQDQMSSNVINRKPFLHSISSYSQSNNLEDSKNLLYCHCCCCCAILLKLQSLLCSKYCTKQLVLKVLKLLDEYSFVGKDTLMLLCWSRTNFIRECVVYLMTNYIDLAIQCANDLFVWKSQWQTLLQYVFELLKNNDMELNKPAIIKVLHGVLHRLTRAYSPIEFFNFLPCDGNMQFFLPHILECWFYTQANSVKKEITTKCDYLIESSSLLESSSLES
;
A
#
# COMPACT_ATOMS: atom_id res chain seq x y z
N MET A 1 22.77 -38.59 28.89
CA MET A 1 22.05 -39.51 27.97
C MET A 1 21.41 -40.62 28.78
N PHE A 2 20.09 -40.81 28.67
CA PHE A 2 19.38 -41.95 29.26
C PHE A 2 19.35 -43.12 28.27
N VAL A 3 19.56 -44.34 28.74
CA VAL A 3 19.47 -45.59 27.97
C VAL A 3 18.66 -46.59 28.79
N ALA A 4 17.55 -47.07 28.25
CA ALA A 4 16.75 -48.12 28.87
C ALA A 4 17.06 -49.48 28.23
N THR A 5 17.06 -50.54 29.04
CA THR A 5 17.37 -51.91 28.61
C THR A 5 16.11 -52.78 28.54
N SER A 6 16.17 -53.84 27.73
CA SER A 6 15.16 -54.91 27.72
C SER A 6 15.09 -55.73 29.02
N THR A 7 15.96 -55.46 30.00
CA THR A 7 15.94 -56.07 31.33
C THR A 7 15.22 -55.20 32.37
N GLY A 8 14.73 -54.01 32.02
CA GLY A 8 14.07 -53.10 32.96
C GLY A 8 15.06 -52.27 33.79
N TYR A 9 16.23 -51.95 33.22
CA TYR A 9 17.18 -51.03 33.83
C TYR A 9 17.32 -49.75 33.00
N MET A 10 17.58 -48.66 33.69
CA MET A 10 17.89 -47.36 33.13
C MET A 10 19.30 -46.95 33.51
N HIS A 11 20.09 -46.57 32.51
CA HIS A 11 21.47 -46.13 32.64
C HIS A 11 21.58 -44.67 32.19
N ILE A 12 22.32 -43.85 32.94
CA ILE A 12 22.58 -42.44 32.63
C ILE A 12 24.07 -42.27 32.36
N TYR A 13 24.41 -41.89 31.12
CA TYR A 13 25.78 -41.65 30.66
C TYR A 13 26.03 -40.16 30.45
N ASN A 14 27.19 -39.67 30.87
CA ASN A 14 27.66 -38.33 30.54
C ASN A 14 28.20 -38.32 29.10
N ILE A 15 27.61 -37.52 28.20
CA ILE A 15 28.04 -37.48 26.79
C ILE A 15 29.14 -36.46 26.52
N ASP A 16 29.53 -35.67 27.51
CA ASP A 16 30.47 -34.55 27.38
C ASP A 16 31.86 -34.86 27.94
N LYS A 17 31.97 -35.89 28.79
CA LYS A 17 33.24 -36.51 29.20
C LYS A 17 33.71 -37.54 28.16
N VAL A 18 35.03 -37.64 27.98
CA VAL A 18 35.68 -38.67 27.15
C VAL A 18 35.30 -40.07 27.66
N GLU A 19 35.19 -41.05 26.77
CA GLU A 19 34.73 -42.43 27.03
C GLU A 19 33.27 -42.58 27.50
N TYR A 20 32.52 -41.48 27.61
CA TYR A 20 31.09 -41.45 27.97
C TYR A 20 30.74 -42.22 29.25
N PRO A 21 31.30 -41.85 30.42
CA PRO A 21 31.15 -42.61 31.65
C PRO A 21 29.69 -42.73 32.11
N LEU A 22 29.35 -43.88 32.69
CA LEU A 22 28.10 -44.11 33.40
C LEU A 22 28.10 -43.31 34.71
N GLU A 23 27.19 -42.36 34.86
CA GLU A 23 27.04 -41.57 36.09
C GLU A 23 26.08 -42.22 37.08
N HIS A 24 25.03 -42.88 36.58
CA HIS A 24 23.93 -43.36 37.43
C HIS A 24 23.15 -44.49 36.77
N SER A 25 22.51 -45.35 37.58
CA SER A 25 21.62 -46.39 37.08
C SER A 25 20.55 -46.80 38.09
N PHE A 26 19.34 -47.09 37.62
CA PHE A 26 18.21 -47.54 38.44
C PHE A 26 17.37 -48.59 37.70
N ALA A 27 16.51 -49.31 38.43
CA ALA A 27 15.54 -50.23 37.84
C ALA A 27 14.22 -49.49 37.54
N SER A 28 13.66 -49.68 36.34
CA SER A 28 12.31 -49.26 35.99
C SER A 28 11.27 -50.31 36.43
N CYS A 29 10.00 -49.92 36.54
CA CYS A 29 8.94 -50.84 36.98
C CYS A 29 8.54 -51.85 35.90
N GLY A 30 8.82 -51.54 34.64
CA GLY A 30 8.68 -52.40 33.48
C GLY A 30 9.79 -52.20 32.45
N VAL A 31 9.61 -52.76 31.26
CA VAL A 31 10.46 -52.48 30.09
C VAL A 31 9.96 -51.18 29.47
N VAL A 32 10.84 -50.18 29.40
CA VAL A 32 10.56 -48.87 28.80
C VAL A 32 10.53 -48.99 27.27
N LEU A 33 9.44 -48.52 26.66
CA LEU A 33 9.22 -48.48 25.21
C LEU A 33 9.47 -47.09 24.62
N LYS A 34 9.09 -46.04 25.36
CA LYS A 34 9.34 -44.62 25.04
C LYS A 34 9.67 -43.87 26.32
N MET A 35 10.49 -42.83 26.25
CA MET A 35 10.80 -41.97 27.39
C MET A 35 11.06 -40.53 26.95
N GLU A 36 10.62 -39.57 27.75
CA GLU A 36 10.80 -38.12 27.53
C GLU A 36 11.21 -37.47 28.86
N TYR A 37 12.24 -36.59 28.83
CA TYR A 37 12.82 -35.97 30.02
C TYR A 37 12.47 -34.48 30.08
N CYS A 38 11.98 -34.04 31.24
CA CYS A 38 11.79 -32.64 31.59
C CYS A 38 13.10 -32.09 32.19
N GLU A 39 13.77 -31.18 31.48
CA GLU A 39 15.04 -30.60 31.94
C GLU A 39 14.85 -29.63 33.11
N LYS A 40 13.79 -28.80 33.05
CA LYS A 40 13.47 -27.77 34.04
C LYS A 40 13.09 -28.38 35.40
N GLU A 41 12.06 -29.23 35.41
CA GLU A 41 11.55 -29.89 36.62
C GLU A 41 12.24 -31.23 36.93
N LYS A 42 13.28 -31.60 36.16
CA LYS A 42 14.18 -32.74 36.38
C LYS A 42 13.49 -34.11 36.58
N PHE A 43 12.38 -34.34 35.87
CA PHE A 43 11.65 -35.61 35.88
C PHE A 43 11.69 -36.34 34.53
N LEU A 44 11.47 -37.66 34.57
CA LEU A 44 11.40 -38.50 33.37
C LEU A 44 10.01 -39.14 33.26
N VAL A 45 9.36 -38.99 32.11
CA VAL A 45 8.15 -39.74 31.76
C VAL A 45 8.55 -40.97 30.95
N THR A 46 7.99 -42.14 31.28
CA THR A 46 8.19 -43.39 30.55
C THR A 46 6.86 -44.00 30.14
N LEU A 47 6.86 -44.68 28.99
CA LEU A 47 5.83 -45.63 28.58
C LEU A 47 6.40 -47.03 28.82
N GLU A 48 5.79 -47.81 29.71
CA GLU A 48 6.33 -49.10 30.18
C GLU A 48 5.36 -50.25 30.01
N THR A 49 5.90 -51.42 29.69
CA THR A 49 5.19 -52.71 29.70
C THR A 49 5.78 -53.68 30.73
N LYS A 50 4.97 -54.64 31.18
CA LYS A 50 5.44 -55.74 32.03
C LYS A 50 6.50 -56.60 31.31
N LEU A 51 7.52 -57.04 32.04
CA LEU A 51 8.62 -57.85 31.53
C LEU A 51 8.15 -59.22 30.97
N GLN A 52 7.03 -59.76 31.47
CA GLN A 52 6.43 -61.01 30.97
C GLN A 52 5.77 -60.81 29.60
N ASP A 53 4.95 -59.76 29.45
CA ASP A 53 4.31 -59.35 28.19
C ASP A 53 5.37 -59.07 27.10
N TYR A 54 6.48 -58.41 27.48
CA TYR A 54 7.60 -58.15 26.57
C TYR A 54 8.30 -59.44 26.10
N LYS A 55 8.58 -60.37 27.02
CA LYS A 55 9.31 -61.61 26.70
C LYS A 55 8.48 -62.65 25.93
N THR A 56 7.16 -62.64 26.09
CA THR A 56 6.27 -63.62 25.43
C THR A 56 6.03 -63.33 23.95
N GLY A 57 6.46 -62.17 23.44
CA GLY A 57 6.43 -61.85 22.02
C GLY A 57 5.01 -61.81 21.43
N VAL A 58 4.00 -61.54 22.26
CA VAL A 58 2.60 -61.38 21.82
C VAL A 58 2.56 -60.31 20.73
N THR A 59 2.07 -60.68 19.55
CA THR A 59 2.23 -59.94 18.29
C THR A 59 1.69 -58.51 18.33
N SER A 60 2.51 -57.56 18.80
CA SER A 60 2.47 -56.08 18.65
C SER A 60 1.18 -55.30 18.97
N LYS A 61 0.03 -55.92 19.23
CA LYS A 61 -1.28 -55.22 19.31
C LYS A 61 -1.98 -55.26 20.67
N ASN A 62 -1.57 -56.15 21.57
CA ASN A 62 -2.25 -56.45 22.85
C ASN A 62 -1.32 -56.43 24.08
N VAL A 63 -0.18 -55.73 24.01
CA VAL A 63 0.74 -55.58 25.15
C VAL A 63 0.16 -54.56 26.16
N SER A 64 0.26 -54.85 27.47
CA SER A 64 -0.25 -53.93 28.50
C SER A 64 0.78 -52.84 28.84
N CYS A 65 0.45 -51.59 28.51
CA CYS A 65 1.33 -50.43 28.59
C CYS A 65 0.74 -49.36 29.52
N GLN A 66 1.59 -48.76 30.35
CA GLN A 66 1.24 -47.74 31.34
C GLN A 66 2.24 -46.57 31.25
N VAL A 67 1.79 -45.36 31.59
CA VAL A 67 2.66 -44.18 31.67
C VAL A 67 3.07 -43.94 33.12
N ARG A 68 4.36 -43.70 33.35
CA ARG A 68 4.95 -43.43 34.66
C ARG A 68 5.78 -42.16 34.64
N VAL A 69 5.81 -41.46 35.77
CA VAL A 69 6.69 -40.30 35.98
C VAL A 69 7.66 -40.58 37.12
N TYR A 70 8.96 -40.49 36.83
CA TYR A 70 10.05 -40.67 37.78
C TYR A 70 10.54 -39.31 38.27
N LEU A 71 10.35 -39.04 39.55
CA LEU A 71 10.78 -37.83 40.27
C LEU A 71 12.05 -38.12 41.08
N ASN A 72 12.89 -37.10 41.27
CA ASN A 72 14.11 -37.18 42.12
C ASN A 72 15.06 -38.33 41.74
N ILE A 73 15.26 -38.57 40.44
CA ILE A 73 16.03 -39.69 39.89
C ILE A 73 17.42 -39.80 40.53
N HIS A 74 18.08 -38.65 40.77
CA HIS A 74 19.39 -38.54 41.41
C HIS A 74 19.50 -39.20 42.80
N LEU A 75 18.38 -39.42 43.51
CA LEU A 75 18.35 -40.06 44.84
C LEU A 75 18.28 -41.60 44.80
N SER A 76 18.12 -42.23 43.62
CA SER A 76 17.81 -43.66 43.54
C SER A 76 18.92 -44.62 44.00
N VAL A 77 20.15 -44.13 44.23
CA VAL A 77 21.25 -44.93 44.82
C VAL A 77 21.02 -45.23 46.30
N ASN A 78 20.41 -44.29 47.04
CA ASN A 78 20.44 -44.28 48.51
C ASN A 78 19.07 -44.49 49.17
N HIS A 79 17.97 -44.39 48.42
CA HIS A 79 16.61 -44.36 48.97
C HIS A 79 15.73 -45.48 48.41
N ARG A 80 14.82 -46.01 49.24
CA ARG A 80 13.77 -46.92 48.78
C ARG A 80 12.87 -46.19 47.77
N VAL A 81 12.42 -46.92 46.74
CA VAL A 81 11.43 -46.44 45.77
C VAL A 81 10.08 -46.24 46.46
N TYR A 82 9.42 -45.11 46.20
CA TYR A 82 8.03 -44.87 46.60
C TYR A 82 7.14 -44.77 45.37
N THR A 83 5.98 -45.41 45.40
CA THR A 83 5.03 -45.43 44.28
C THR A 83 3.71 -44.80 44.72
N SER A 84 3.22 -43.85 43.94
CA SER A 84 1.92 -43.21 44.10
C SER A 84 1.12 -43.31 42.80
N VAL A 85 -0.21 -43.17 42.91
CA VAL A 85 -1.11 -43.04 41.77
C VAL A 85 -1.50 -41.58 41.63
N ALA A 86 -1.43 -41.03 40.41
CA ALA A 86 -1.86 -39.67 40.12
C ALA A 86 -3.31 -39.42 40.56
N TYR A 87 -3.60 -38.21 41.07
CA TYR A 87 -4.91 -37.83 41.64
C TYR A 87 -5.33 -38.65 42.89
N GLY A 88 -4.45 -39.44 43.49
CA GLY A 88 -4.76 -40.25 44.66
C GLY A 88 -4.98 -39.43 45.94
N TYR A 89 -6.19 -39.45 46.50
CA TYR A 89 -6.45 -38.91 47.84
C TYR A 89 -5.66 -39.69 48.92
N SER A 90 -4.68 -39.02 49.52
CA SER A 90 -4.10 -39.33 50.85
C SER A 90 -3.36 -40.66 51.05
N ALA A 91 -2.03 -40.58 51.18
CA ALA A 91 -1.29 -41.22 52.28
C ALA A 91 0.14 -40.62 52.45
N ALA A 92 0.46 -40.15 53.65
CA ALA A 92 1.81 -39.72 54.10
C ALA A 92 2.48 -38.53 53.36
N LEU A 93 1.89 -37.32 53.52
CA LEU A 93 2.43 -36.02 53.08
C LEU A 93 3.79 -35.61 53.69
N ASP A 94 4.36 -36.38 54.61
CA ASP A 94 5.49 -35.94 55.43
C ASP A 94 6.89 -36.06 54.81
N ALA A 95 7.07 -36.65 53.63
CA ALA A 95 8.40 -37.16 53.25
C ALA A 95 8.84 -37.10 51.77
N PHE A 96 8.17 -36.38 50.87
CA PHE A 96 8.43 -36.50 49.43
C PHE A 96 9.73 -35.85 48.92
N ASP A 97 10.17 -34.72 49.48
CA ASP A 97 11.31 -33.91 49.00
C ASP A 97 12.68 -34.63 49.03
N TYR A 98 12.78 -35.78 49.71
CA TYR A 98 14.03 -36.53 49.88
C TYR A 98 13.91 -38.00 49.45
N LYS A 99 13.01 -38.30 48.50
CA LYS A 99 12.74 -39.67 48.04
C LYS A 99 12.60 -39.77 46.52
N PHE A 100 13.17 -40.84 45.97
CA PHE A 100 12.94 -41.29 44.60
C PHE A 100 11.51 -41.83 44.48
N THR A 101 10.68 -41.15 43.68
CA THR A 101 9.23 -41.36 43.64
C THR A 101 8.78 -41.65 42.21
N ILE A 102 7.83 -42.58 42.07
CA ILE A 102 7.20 -42.99 40.82
C ILE A 102 5.71 -42.68 40.91
N VAL A 103 5.22 -41.87 39.98
CA VAL A 103 3.79 -41.55 39.83
C VAL A 103 3.23 -42.37 38.67
N ASP A 104 2.32 -43.30 38.93
CA ASP A 104 1.58 -44.04 37.90
C ASP A 104 0.41 -43.16 37.37
N LEU A 105 0.39 -42.89 36.06
CA LEU A 105 -0.75 -42.27 35.39
C LEU A 105 -1.74 -43.37 34.97
N TYR A 106 -2.88 -43.45 35.66
CA TYR A 106 -3.87 -44.50 35.40
C TYR A 106 -4.78 -44.15 34.22
N LEU A 107 -4.84 -45.05 33.23
CA LEU A 107 -5.82 -45.03 32.14
C LEU A 107 -6.55 -46.39 32.08
N PRO A 108 -7.85 -46.43 31.71
CA PRO A 108 -8.65 -47.66 31.70
C PRO A 108 -8.31 -48.62 30.54
N GLN A 109 -7.61 -48.13 29.52
CA GLN A 109 -7.17 -48.91 28.35
C GLN A 109 -5.65 -48.77 28.17
N SER A 110 -5.01 -49.80 27.58
CA SER A 110 -3.56 -49.84 27.35
C SER A 110 -3.09 -48.67 26.48
N VAL A 111 -2.10 -47.92 26.97
CA VAL A 111 -1.59 -46.71 26.31
C VAL A 111 -0.77 -47.09 25.07
N CYS A 112 -1.07 -46.48 23.92
CA CYS A 112 -0.31 -46.71 22.69
C CYS A 112 0.89 -45.77 22.54
N ASP A 113 0.75 -44.49 22.90
CA ASP A 113 1.84 -43.50 22.87
C ASP A 113 1.62 -42.39 23.92
N MET A 114 2.69 -41.66 24.26
CA MET A 114 2.66 -40.54 25.21
C MET A 114 3.59 -39.40 24.77
N SER A 115 3.29 -38.15 25.18
CA SER A 115 4.11 -36.98 24.86
C SER A 115 4.09 -35.94 25.98
N LEU A 116 5.25 -35.31 26.24
CA LEU A 116 5.47 -34.30 27.27
C LEU A 116 5.56 -32.88 26.66
N CYS A 117 4.68 -31.98 27.11
CA CYS A 117 4.79 -30.55 26.81
C CYS A 117 5.97 -29.94 27.58
N LYS A 118 7.04 -29.55 26.88
CA LYS A 118 8.26 -29.02 27.52
C LYS A 118 8.11 -27.66 28.23
N ILE A 119 7.05 -26.89 27.95
CA ILE A 119 6.85 -25.54 28.52
C ILE A 119 6.00 -25.57 29.80
N LYS A 120 4.94 -26.37 29.80
CA LYS A 120 3.96 -26.47 30.90
C LYS A 120 4.04 -27.80 31.66
N HIS A 121 4.89 -28.72 31.22
CA HIS A 121 5.13 -30.03 31.83
C HIS A 121 3.92 -30.98 31.83
N ASN A 122 2.81 -30.57 31.21
CA ASN A 122 1.61 -31.35 30.95
C ASN A 122 1.92 -32.58 30.05
N ILE A 123 1.24 -33.69 30.29
CA ILE A 123 1.47 -34.98 29.62
C ILE A 123 0.22 -35.38 28.85
N ALA A 124 0.36 -35.72 27.57
CA ALA A 124 -0.70 -36.37 26.79
C ALA A 124 -0.44 -37.88 26.69
N ALA A 125 -1.45 -38.70 26.94
CA ALA A 125 -1.39 -40.15 26.80
C ALA A 125 -2.52 -40.65 25.89
N ALA A 126 -2.16 -41.31 24.79
CA ALA A 126 -3.10 -41.85 23.81
C ALA A 126 -3.47 -43.30 24.14
N SER A 127 -4.75 -43.63 24.05
CA SER A 127 -5.28 -44.97 24.35
C SER A 127 -6.49 -45.26 23.46
N GLY A 128 -6.37 -46.26 22.58
CA GLY A 128 -7.40 -46.55 21.58
C GLY A 128 -7.60 -45.39 20.59
N SER A 129 -8.77 -44.76 20.64
CA SER A 129 -9.15 -43.57 19.86
C SER A 129 -9.20 -42.28 20.71
N LYS A 130 -8.74 -42.35 21.96
CA LYS A 130 -8.81 -41.29 22.96
C LYS A 130 -7.42 -40.78 23.35
N ILE A 131 -7.36 -39.52 23.75
CA ILE A 131 -6.17 -38.87 24.31
C ILE A 131 -6.56 -38.23 25.62
N GLN A 132 -5.95 -38.68 26.72
CA GLN A 132 -6.09 -38.04 28.02
C GLN A 132 -4.93 -37.06 28.21
N ILE A 133 -5.24 -35.79 28.43
CA ILE A 133 -4.28 -34.76 28.84
C ILE A 133 -4.28 -34.71 30.37
N PHE A 134 -3.09 -34.74 30.96
CA PHE A 134 -2.83 -34.53 32.38
C PHE A 134 -2.09 -33.20 32.56
N THR A 135 -2.62 -32.31 33.40
CA THR A 135 -1.92 -31.09 33.79
C THR A 135 -0.91 -31.37 34.89
N PHE A 136 0.27 -30.75 34.79
CA PHE A 136 1.25 -30.69 35.87
C PHE A 136 0.72 -29.77 36.98
N VAL A 137 0.86 -30.20 38.24
CA VAL A 137 0.46 -29.39 39.41
C VAL A 137 1.56 -29.48 40.46
N GLU A 138 2.09 -28.31 40.84
CA GLU A 138 2.94 -28.16 42.01
C GLU A 138 2.09 -27.71 43.20
N LYS A 139 2.19 -28.41 44.33
CA LYS A 139 1.49 -28.10 45.57
C LYS A 139 2.48 -27.76 46.67
N ASN A 140 2.41 -26.54 47.18
CA ASN A 140 3.25 -26.06 48.26
C ASN A 140 2.58 -26.34 49.61
N PHE A 141 3.29 -27.03 50.50
CA PHE A 141 2.84 -27.33 51.86
C PHE A 141 3.75 -26.63 52.86
N ILE A 142 3.14 -25.88 53.79
CA ILE A 142 3.84 -25.27 54.92
C ILE A 142 3.84 -26.29 56.06
N LYS A 143 5.02 -26.74 56.49
CA LYS A 143 5.16 -27.52 57.73
C LYS A 143 5.18 -26.62 58.96
N HIS A 144 4.91 -27.20 60.13
CA HIS A 144 4.99 -26.49 61.42
C HIS A 144 6.39 -25.90 61.74
N ASP A 145 7.44 -26.34 61.03
CA ASP A 145 8.83 -25.86 61.18
C ASP A 145 9.26 -24.84 60.09
N GLU A 146 8.32 -24.01 59.62
CA GLU A 146 8.51 -22.88 58.65
C GLU A 146 9.08 -23.22 57.26
N LYS A 147 9.48 -24.47 56.98
CA LYS A 147 9.90 -24.89 55.63
C LYS A 147 8.69 -25.18 54.73
N THR A 148 8.69 -24.54 53.57
CA THR A 148 7.81 -24.84 52.43
C THR A 148 8.38 -26.02 51.65
N ASN A 149 7.64 -27.12 51.59
CA ASN A 149 7.95 -28.28 50.75
C ASN A 149 7.05 -28.23 49.50
N THR A 150 7.58 -28.59 48.33
CA THR A 150 6.79 -28.63 47.08
C THR A 150 6.62 -30.06 46.59
N VAL A 151 5.38 -30.41 46.22
CA VAL A 151 5.00 -31.76 45.76
C VAL A 151 4.46 -31.67 44.35
N ILE A 152 5.06 -32.44 43.44
CA ILE A 152 4.65 -32.59 42.05
C ILE A 152 3.64 -33.73 41.92
N ASP A 153 2.50 -33.47 41.28
CA ASP A 153 1.44 -34.44 41.00
C ASP A 153 0.73 -34.08 39.68
N PHE A 154 -0.05 -34.99 39.11
CA PHE A 154 -0.65 -34.88 37.77
C PHE A 154 -2.16 -35.09 37.80
N TYR A 155 -2.90 -34.17 37.17
CA TYR A 155 -4.36 -34.11 37.25
C TYR A 155 -4.96 -34.28 35.85
N PRO A 156 -5.84 -35.26 35.59
CA PRO A 156 -6.50 -35.38 34.29
C PRO A 156 -7.36 -34.13 34.03
N LEU A 157 -7.15 -33.52 32.87
CA LEU A 157 -7.74 -32.23 32.49
C LEU A 157 -8.80 -32.40 31.41
N LEU A 158 -8.40 -32.95 30.25
CA LEU A 158 -9.25 -33.13 29.06
C LEU A 158 -9.12 -34.55 28.49
N GLU A 159 -10.24 -35.11 28.04
CA GLU A 159 -10.29 -36.28 27.14
C GLU A 159 -10.66 -35.78 25.72
N VAL A 160 -9.79 -36.04 24.74
CA VAL A 160 -10.07 -35.81 23.31
C VAL A 160 -10.30 -37.16 22.64
N GLU A 161 -11.45 -37.35 22.00
CA GLU A 161 -11.87 -38.60 21.36
C GLU A 161 -12.13 -38.37 19.87
N CYS A 162 -11.48 -39.20 19.03
CA CYS A 162 -11.53 -39.13 17.57
C CYS A 162 -12.04 -40.44 16.95
N HIS A 163 -12.25 -40.48 15.63
CA HIS A 163 -12.83 -41.64 14.95
C HIS A 163 -11.81 -42.77 14.60
N PHE A 164 -10.50 -42.51 14.65
CA PHE A 164 -9.47 -43.51 14.30
C PHE A 164 -8.69 -44.00 15.52
N ARG A 165 -8.08 -45.19 15.42
CA ARG A 165 -7.17 -45.70 16.45
C ARG A 165 -5.81 -45.01 16.33
N ILE A 166 -5.44 -44.27 17.36
CA ILE A 166 -4.21 -43.47 17.43
C ILE A 166 -3.00 -44.40 17.60
N GLN A 167 -1.89 -44.03 16.96
CA GLN A 167 -0.59 -44.69 17.10
C GLN A 167 0.50 -43.76 17.62
N TYR A 168 0.47 -42.49 17.22
CA TYR A 168 1.41 -41.49 17.69
C TYR A 168 0.67 -40.26 18.19
N VAL A 169 1.20 -39.66 19.26
CA VAL A 169 0.71 -38.40 19.81
C VAL A 169 1.89 -37.47 20.09
N SER A 170 1.71 -36.18 19.82
CA SER A 170 2.71 -35.13 20.06
C SER A 170 2.01 -33.88 20.57
N PHE A 171 2.40 -33.40 21.74
CA PHE A 171 1.65 -32.37 22.47
C PHE A 171 2.51 -31.17 22.85
N TYR A 172 1.99 -29.97 22.59
CA TYR A 172 2.71 -28.72 22.81
C TYR A 172 1.76 -27.59 23.24
N ILE A 173 1.87 -27.18 24.51
CA ILE A 173 1.00 -26.19 25.15
C ILE A 173 -0.49 -26.56 25.06
N ASN A 174 -1.18 -26.07 24.04
CA ASN A 174 -2.59 -26.34 23.72
C ASN A 174 -2.78 -26.92 22.31
N TRP A 175 -1.69 -27.25 21.63
CA TRP A 175 -1.66 -27.89 20.33
C TRP A 175 -1.44 -29.39 20.48
N LEU A 176 -2.28 -30.18 19.83
CA LEU A 176 -2.29 -31.62 19.91
C LEU A 176 -2.28 -32.21 18.50
N ALA A 177 -1.22 -32.95 18.18
CA ALA A 177 -1.11 -33.70 16.94
C ALA A 177 -1.19 -35.20 17.22
N PHE A 178 -1.96 -35.91 16.41
CA PHE A 178 -2.12 -37.37 16.53
C PHE A 178 -2.34 -38.01 15.16
N SER A 179 -1.82 -39.22 14.99
CA SER A 179 -1.91 -39.96 13.73
C SER A 179 -2.19 -41.45 13.91
N CYS A 180 -2.69 -42.06 12.83
CA CYS A 180 -2.67 -43.51 12.60
C CYS A 180 -1.66 -43.83 11.47
N ASN A 181 -1.83 -44.96 10.76
CA ASN A 181 -0.97 -45.30 9.62
C ASN A 181 -0.96 -44.22 8.53
N ASN A 182 -2.15 -43.74 8.16
CA ASN A 182 -2.39 -42.95 6.95
C ASN A 182 -3.20 -41.66 7.18
N GLU A 183 -3.64 -41.36 8.40
CA GLU A 183 -4.28 -40.10 8.75
C GLU A 183 -3.52 -39.39 9.87
N LEU A 184 -3.37 -38.08 9.71
CA LEU A 184 -2.84 -37.14 10.68
C LEU A 184 -3.90 -36.07 10.96
N ARG A 185 -4.09 -35.73 12.22
CA ARG A 185 -4.87 -34.57 12.64
C ARG A 185 -4.11 -33.73 13.65
N VAL A 186 -4.13 -32.43 13.45
CA VAL A 186 -3.57 -31.42 14.35
C VAL A 186 -4.69 -30.49 14.78
N VAL A 187 -4.89 -30.36 16.08
CA VAL A 187 -5.94 -29.54 16.67
C VAL A 187 -5.34 -28.55 17.67
N GLN A 188 -5.99 -27.40 17.82
CA GLN A 188 -5.77 -26.47 18.92
C GLN A 188 -6.94 -26.58 19.89
N VAL A 189 -6.61 -26.69 21.17
CA VAL A 189 -7.55 -26.92 22.28
C VAL A 189 -7.75 -25.62 23.06
N PHE A 190 -8.99 -25.35 23.45
CA PHE A 190 -9.36 -24.18 24.27
C PHE A 190 -10.23 -24.64 25.44
N LEU A 191 -10.16 -23.95 26.58
CA LEU A 191 -10.96 -24.28 27.78
C LEU A 191 -12.25 -23.46 27.90
N ASN A 192 -12.27 -22.25 27.33
CA ASN A 192 -13.42 -21.35 27.30
C ASN A 192 -13.64 -20.80 25.86
N SER A 193 -14.88 -20.48 25.52
CA SER A 193 -15.25 -19.85 24.23
C SER A 193 -14.53 -18.52 23.97
N ASP A 194 -14.37 -17.72 25.02
CA ASP A 194 -13.85 -16.35 24.90
C ASP A 194 -12.33 -16.35 24.66
N ASP A 195 -11.61 -17.40 25.07
CA ASP A 195 -10.21 -17.61 24.68
C ASP A 195 -10.08 -17.98 23.19
N ALA A 196 -11.15 -18.38 22.49
CA ALA A 196 -11.11 -18.66 21.05
C ALA A 196 -11.28 -17.38 20.22
N SER A 197 -12.23 -16.50 20.58
CA SER A 197 -12.48 -15.23 19.87
C SER A 197 -11.28 -14.28 19.92
N ILE A 198 -10.59 -14.20 21.06
CA ILE A 198 -9.35 -13.41 21.23
C ILE A 198 -8.23 -13.85 20.25
N TYR A 199 -8.19 -15.13 19.85
CA TYR A 199 -7.21 -15.64 18.89
C TYR A 199 -7.67 -15.58 17.42
N LEU A 200 -8.95 -15.34 17.15
CA LEU A 200 -9.53 -15.33 15.80
C LEU A 200 -9.35 -13.97 15.10
N GLY A 201 -9.41 -12.86 15.84
CA GLY A 201 -9.34 -11.51 15.29
C GLY A 201 -10.64 -11.06 14.62
N GLU A 202 -10.87 -9.74 14.57
CA GLU A 202 -12.15 -9.17 14.14
C GLU A 202 -12.52 -9.59 12.69
N ASP A 203 -11.56 -9.57 11.76
CA ASP A 203 -11.73 -9.90 10.33
C ASP A 203 -12.22 -11.34 10.04
N VAL A 204 -12.04 -12.30 10.96
CA VAL A 204 -12.48 -13.71 10.74
C VAL A 204 -13.93 -13.93 11.18
N SER A 205 -14.47 -13.03 12.00
CA SER A 205 -15.86 -13.07 12.46
C SER A 205 -16.83 -12.92 11.29
N GLU A 206 -16.58 -11.98 10.38
CA GLU A 206 -17.41 -11.76 9.18
C GLU A 206 -17.45 -12.99 8.24
N LEU A 207 -16.38 -13.80 8.20
CA LEU A 207 -16.34 -15.04 7.41
C LEU A 207 -17.09 -16.22 8.07
N LEU A 208 -17.28 -16.18 9.39
CA LEU A 208 -18.09 -17.16 10.14
C LEU A 208 -19.57 -16.79 10.11
N ASP A 209 -19.91 -15.51 10.11
CA ASP A 209 -21.30 -15.03 10.04
C ASP A 209 -21.97 -15.38 8.70
N ILE A 210 -21.22 -15.36 7.59
CA ILE A 210 -21.70 -15.79 6.25
C ILE A 210 -22.19 -17.25 6.22
N TYR A 211 -21.76 -18.10 7.16
CA TYR A 211 -22.12 -19.52 7.21
C TYR A 211 -23.16 -19.88 8.28
N ASN A 212 -23.64 -18.92 9.07
CA ASN A 212 -24.52 -19.17 10.22
C ASN A 212 -25.93 -18.58 10.11
N ASP A 213 -26.31 -17.94 9.00
CA ASP A 213 -27.67 -17.44 8.80
C ASP A 213 -28.61 -18.56 8.27
N PRO A 214 -29.67 -18.97 8.99
CA PRO A 214 -30.55 -20.06 8.56
C PRO A 214 -31.59 -19.65 7.49
N ASP A 215 -31.81 -18.35 7.26
CA ASP A 215 -32.91 -17.84 6.45
C ASP A 215 -32.51 -16.59 5.63
N ASP A 216 -32.09 -16.77 4.36
CA ASP A 216 -32.66 -15.88 3.33
C ASP A 216 -32.76 -16.47 1.91
N LYS A 217 -33.72 -15.92 1.16
CA LYS A 217 -34.18 -16.39 -0.14
C LYS A 217 -33.71 -15.45 -1.25
N SER A 218 -32.87 -15.98 -2.13
CA SER A 218 -32.86 -15.73 -3.58
C SER A 218 -33.26 -14.32 -4.08
N THR A 219 -32.29 -13.51 -4.52
CA THR A 219 -32.50 -12.64 -5.70
C THR A 219 -31.34 -12.70 -6.68
N ASN A 220 -31.70 -13.11 -7.90
CA ASN A 220 -30.83 -13.44 -9.02
C ASN A 220 -29.83 -12.36 -9.45
N LEU A 221 -28.56 -12.74 -9.58
CA LEU A 221 -27.67 -12.23 -10.63
C LEU A 221 -27.13 -13.42 -11.43
N THR A 222 -27.79 -13.69 -12.56
CA THR A 222 -27.54 -14.88 -13.39
C THR A 222 -26.27 -14.74 -14.23
N THR A 223 -25.17 -15.30 -13.75
CA THR A 223 -24.21 -16.01 -14.60
C THR A 223 -24.29 -17.50 -14.27
N HIS A 224 -24.51 -18.34 -15.28
CA HIS A 224 -24.86 -19.75 -15.10
C HIS A 224 -23.82 -20.54 -14.28
N TYR A 225 -24.16 -20.85 -13.04
CA TYR A 225 -23.57 -21.95 -12.28
C TYR A 225 -24.49 -23.17 -12.36
N SER A 226 -24.08 -24.18 -13.12
CA SER A 226 -24.58 -25.54 -12.97
C SER A 226 -23.90 -26.18 -11.76
N PHE A 227 -24.67 -26.77 -10.86
CA PHE A 227 -24.14 -27.61 -9.78
C PHE A 227 -23.47 -28.85 -10.38
N GLU A 228 -22.14 -28.89 -10.38
CA GLU A 228 -21.27 -30.06 -10.53
C GLU A 228 -19.92 -29.71 -9.87
N ASP A 229 -19.21 -30.74 -9.36
CA ASP A 229 -18.12 -30.65 -8.39
C ASP A 229 -16.93 -29.72 -8.74
N GLU A 230 -16.72 -28.63 -7.98
CA GLU A 230 -15.42 -27.93 -7.93
C GLU A 230 -15.03 -27.50 -6.50
N VAL A 231 -14.64 -28.49 -5.68
CA VAL A 231 -13.46 -28.29 -4.83
C VAL A 231 -12.25 -28.34 -5.77
N VAL A 232 -11.31 -27.39 -5.67
CA VAL A 232 -10.12 -27.36 -6.54
C VAL A 232 -9.21 -28.55 -6.22
N ILE A 233 -9.41 -29.65 -6.96
CA ILE A 233 -8.59 -30.85 -6.91
C ILE A 233 -7.38 -30.66 -7.83
N TRP A 234 -6.19 -30.59 -7.24
CA TRP A 234 -4.95 -30.74 -8.00
C TRP A 234 -4.70 -32.23 -8.25
N ASN A 235 -4.91 -32.68 -9.49
CA ASN A 235 -4.60 -34.04 -9.93
C ASN A 235 -3.42 -33.99 -10.90
N PHE A 236 -2.34 -34.72 -10.58
CA PHE A 236 -1.18 -34.87 -11.44
C PHE A 236 -1.09 -36.31 -11.96
N ASP A 237 -1.73 -36.60 -13.10
CA ASP A 237 -1.23 -37.59 -14.06
C ASP A 237 -1.93 -37.51 -15.43
N GLN A 238 -1.32 -38.12 -16.46
CA GLN A 238 -1.61 -37.84 -17.87
C GLN A 238 -2.62 -38.80 -18.52
N GLY A 239 -3.48 -38.25 -19.41
CA GLY A 239 -3.63 -38.80 -20.76
C GLY A 239 -4.88 -39.65 -21.12
N SER A 240 -5.59 -39.16 -22.15
CA SER A 240 -6.41 -39.89 -23.14
C SER A 240 -7.82 -40.42 -22.78
N GLY A 241 -8.81 -39.96 -23.56
CA GLY A 241 -9.55 -40.86 -24.46
C GLY A 241 -10.99 -41.30 -24.12
N MET A 242 -11.95 -40.67 -24.81
CA MET A 242 -13.28 -41.19 -25.23
C MET A 242 -14.49 -41.23 -24.27
N ASP A 243 -15.62 -40.87 -24.90
CA ASP A 243 -17.02 -40.80 -24.50
C ASP A 243 -17.60 -41.98 -23.69
N LEU A 244 -18.69 -41.74 -22.94
CA LEU A 244 -20.05 -42.23 -23.32
C LEU A 244 -21.21 -41.78 -22.40
N ASN A 245 -22.18 -41.08 -23.01
CA ASN A 245 -23.64 -41.14 -22.79
C ASN A 245 -24.29 -40.91 -21.40
N LYS A 246 -25.06 -39.81 -21.35
CA LYS A 246 -26.21 -39.55 -20.47
C LYS A 246 -27.25 -40.68 -20.48
N LYS A 247 -27.81 -41.02 -19.31
CA LYS A 247 -29.18 -41.55 -19.16
C LYS A 247 -29.85 -40.95 -17.93
N ALA A 248 -31.10 -40.50 -18.10
CA ALA A 248 -31.90 -39.88 -17.04
C ALA A 248 -32.87 -40.88 -16.38
N PHE A 249 -33.05 -40.75 -15.07
CA PHE A 249 -34.23 -41.20 -14.30
C PHE A 249 -34.50 -40.10 -13.27
N LYS A 250 -35.54 -39.28 -13.46
CA LYS A 250 -36.92 -39.47 -12.97
C LYS A 250 -37.05 -39.36 -11.44
N ASN A 251 -37.62 -38.23 -11.01
CA ASN A 251 -38.08 -37.99 -9.65
C ASN A 251 -39.16 -38.99 -9.25
N GLU A 252 -38.98 -39.65 -8.10
CA GLU A 252 -40.09 -40.14 -7.28
C GLU A 252 -39.94 -39.50 -5.89
N GLN A 253 -40.94 -38.72 -5.48
CA GLN A 253 -41.01 -38.22 -4.10
C GLN A 253 -41.39 -39.38 -3.19
N ILE A 254 -40.51 -39.72 -2.26
CA ILE A 254 -40.83 -40.58 -1.12
C ILE A 254 -40.73 -39.71 0.13
N GLY A 255 -41.78 -39.75 0.95
CA GLY A 255 -41.97 -38.80 2.04
C GLY A 255 -40.97 -38.95 3.19
N PHE A 256 -40.70 -37.83 3.86
CA PHE A 256 -39.88 -37.78 5.07
C PHE A 256 -40.52 -38.61 6.20
N GLY A 257 -39.88 -39.72 6.54
CA GLY A 257 -39.96 -40.27 7.90
C GLY A 257 -39.01 -39.48 8.79
N PHE A 258 -39.46 -39.10 9.99
CA PHE A 258 -38.58 -38.51 11.00
C PHE A 258 -37.49 -39.53 11.37
N VAL A 259 -36.22 -39.18 11.11
CA VAL A 259 -35.07 -39.97 11.59
C VAL A 259 -34.64 -39.41 12.94
N GLU A 260 -34.87 -40.20 13.99
CA GLU A 260 -34.29 -39.92 15.31
C GLU A 260 -32.78 -40.13 15.24
N VAL A 261 -32.03 -39.02 15.23
CA VAL A 261 -30.56 -38.96 15.36
C VAL A 261 -29.81 -39.92 14.42
N GLU A 262 -29.54 -39.46 13.19
CA GLU A 262 -28.58 -40.14 12.32
C GLU A 262 -27.24 -40.34 13.03
N ALA A 263 -26.70 -41.57 12.97
CA ALA A 263 -25.35 -41.84 13.41
C ALA A 263 -24.38 -40.94 12.63
N PRO A 264 -23.34 -40.35 13.27
CA PRO A 264 -22.45 -39.43 12.59
C PRO A 264 -21.84 -40.10 11.36
N TYR A 265 -22.04 -39.50 10.20
CA TYR A 265 -21.43 -39.93 8.95
C TYR A 265 -19.91 -40.03 9.14
N ILE A 266 -19.33 -41.19 8.80
CA ILE A 266 -17.88 -41.44 8.83
C ILE A 266 -17.40 -41.67 7.39
N ASP A 267 -16.48 -40.81 6.95
CA ASP A 267 -15.84 -40.89 5.63
C ASP A 267 -14.80 -42.01 5.67
N THR A 268 -15.11 -43.11 4.99
CA THR A 268 -14.26 -44.31 4.85
C THR A 268 -13.52 -44.35 3.51
N GLY A 269 -13.45 -43.22 2.79
CA GLY A 269 -12.76 -43.10 1.52
C GLY A 269 -11.25 -43.34 1.61
N PHE A 270 -10.67 -43.83 0.51
CA PHE A 270 -9.25 -44.19 0.44
C PHE A 270 -8.36 -43.14 -0.25
N SER A 271 -8.96 -42.10 -0.84
CA SER A 271 -8.25 -41.01 -1.50
C SER A 271 -7.48 -40.14 -0.50
N SER A 272 -6.35 -39.59 -0.93
CA SER A 272 -5.66 -38.55 -0.16
C SER A 272 -6.52 -37.28 -0.04
N LYS A 273 -6.32 -36.54 1.05
CA LYS A 273 -7.13 -35.37 1.43
C LYS A 273 -6.29 -34.48 2.32
N GLU A 274 -6.16 -33.21 1.99
CA GLU A 274 -5.44 -32.23 2.79
C GLU A 274 -6.36 -31.04 3.08
N LEU A 275 -6.48 -30.68 4.36
CA LEU A 275 -7.27 -29.55 4.86
C LEU A 275 -6.41 -28.71 5.79
N LEU A 276 -6.28 -27.43 5.44
CA LEU A 276 -5.56 -26.39 6.19
C LEU A 276 -6.54 -25.26 6.51
N GLY A 277 -6.67 -24.86 7.77
CA GLY A 277 -7.62 -23.81 8.15
C GLY A 277 -8.11 -23.87 9.59
N TRP A 278 -9.35 -23.42 9.81
CA TRP A 278 -10.01 -23.29 11.10
C TRP A 278 -11.29 -24.14 11.09
N PHE A 279 -11.18 -25.46 11.30
CA PHE A 279 -12.32 -26.37 11.16
C PHE A 279 -12.75 -26.95 12.51
N GLU A 280 -13.89 -26.49 13.05
CA GLU A 280 -14.51 -27.10 14.23
C GLU A 280 -14.97 -28.54 13.95
N LYS A 281 -15.67 -28.72 12.82
CA LYS A 281 -16.19 -30.01 12.35
C LYS A 281 -15.63 -30.30 10.96
N ILE A 282 -15.14 -31.51 10.77
CA ILE A 282 -14.77 -32.04 9.46
C ILE A 282 -15.81 -33.11 9.12
N PRO A 283 -16.58 -32.96 8.01
CA PRO A 283 -17.54 -33.97 7.58
C PRO A 283 -16.85 -35.34 7.41
N GLY A 284 -17.46 -36.39 7.97
CA GLY A 284 -16.87 -37.73 7.96
C GLY A 284 -15.87 -38.03 9.08
N HIS A 285 -15.44 -37.01 9.84
CA HIS A 285 -14.32 -37.11 10.78
C HIS A 285 -14.66 -36.48 12.14
N PRO A 286 -15.56 -37.09 12.93
CA PRO A 286 -15.98 -36.55 14.20
C PRO A 286 -14.80 -36.45 15.19
N LEU A 287 -14.86 -35.40 16.01
CA LEU A 287 -13.95 -35.11 17.12
C LEU A 287 -14.81 -34.64 18.28
N THR A 288 -14.56 -35.16 19.48
CA THR A 288 -15.25 -34.74 20.70
C THR A 288 -14.24 -34.44 21.80
N VAL A 289 -14.54 -33.46 22.62
CA VAL A 289 -13.72 -33.03 23.76
C VAL A 289 -14.57 -33.10 25.00
N LYS A 290 -14.04 -33.65 26.09
CA LYS A 290 -14.69 -33.69 27.39
C LYS A 290 -13.74 -33.09 28.41
N SER A 291 -14.16 -32.00 29.05
CA SER A 291 -13.48 -31.46 30.21
C SER A 291 -13.94 -32.20 31.47
N GLN A 292 -13.01 -32.43 32.41
CA GLN A 292 -13.34 -33.01 33.71
C GLN A 292 -13.79 -31.95 34.74
N ASN A 293 -13.45 -30.69 34.49
CA ASN A 293 -13.97 -29.52 35.20
C ASN A 293 -15.04 -28.83 34.32
N THR A 294 -16.01 -28.15 34.92
CA THR A 294 -17.28 -27.70 34.29
C THR A 294 -17.19 -26.61 33.20
N GLU A 295 -16.01 -26.35 32.65
CA GLU A 295 -15.76 -25.38 31.57
C GLU A 295 -15.98 -26.01 30.18
N GLN A 296 -16.50 -25.23 29.23
CA GLN A 296 -16.81 -25.70 27.87
C GLN A 296 -15.56 -25.74 26.99
N ALA A 297 -14.82 -26.84 27.07
CA ALA A 297 -13.64 -27.04 26.23
C ALA A 297 -14.00 -27.29 24.76
N THR A 298 -13.31 -26.61 23.84
CA THR A 298 -13.49 -26.75 22.38
C THR A 298 -12.18 -27.19 21.70
N CYS A 299 -12.29 -27.68 20.45
CA CYS A 299 -11.15 -28.04 19.62
C CYS A 299 -11.36 -27.56 18.19
N ILE A 300 -10.40 -26.80 17.67
CA ILE A 300 -10.36 -26.34 16.28
C ILE A 300 -9.31 -27.17 15.54
N THR A 301 -9.68 -27.81 14.44
CA THR A 301 -8.74 -28.54 13.59
C THR A 301 -7.98 -27.57 12.69
N ARG A 302 -6.66 -27.73 12.66
CA ARG A 302 -5.68 -26.82 12.06
C ARG A 302 -5.06 -27.38 10.79
N LEU A 303 -4.75 -28.66 10.85
CA LEU A 303 -4.30 -29.50 9.75
C LEU A 303 -5.01 -30.86 9.89
N TYR A 304 -5.66 -31.31 8.83
CA TYR A 304 -6.06 -32.71 8.67
C TYR A 304 -5.47 -33.21 7.35
N ARG A 305 -4.75 -34.33 7.39
CA ARG A 305 -4.17 -34.94 6.19
C ARG A 305 -4.36 -36.45 6.21
N ARG A 306 -5.11 -36.95 5.22
CA ARG A 306 -5.19 -38.37 4.85
C ARG A 306 -4.29 -38.59 3.65
N PHE A 307 -3.54 -39.69 3.69
CA PHE A 307 -2.67 -40.16 2.62
C PHE A 307 -3.28 -41.39 1.96
N GLU A 308 -3.12 -41.51 0.63
CA GLU A 308 -3.41 -42.76 -0.06
C GLU A 308 -2.29 -43.77 0.24
N LEU A 309 -2.61 -45.07 0.28
CA LEU A 309 -1.61 -46.12 0.56
C LEU A 309 -0.45 -46.13 -0.47
N SER A 310 -0.66 -45.62 -1.67
CA SER A 310 0.36 -45.40 -2.72
C SER A 310 1.43 -44.38 -2.27
N GLU A 311 1.05 -43.32 -1.55
CA GLU A 311 1.91 -42.22 -1.13
C GLU A 311 2.84 -42.60 0.03
N ILE A 312 2.45 -43.58 0.84
CA ILE A 312 3.16 -44.03 2.05
C ILE A 312 3.85 -45.40 1.92
N SER A 313 3.52 -46.20 0.90
CA SER A 313 4.08 -47.56 0.75
C SER A 313 5.01 -47.69 -0.43
N PHE A 314 6.09 -48.45 -0.23
CA PHE A 314 6.96 -48.91 -1.30
C PHE A 314 7.32 -50.37 -1.02
N ASN A 315 7.24 -51.23 -2.05
CA ASN A 315 7.37 -52.69 -1.93
C ASN A 315 6.33 -53.39 -1.02
N GLY A 316 5.15 -52.80 -0.81
CA GLY A 316 3.99 -53.47 -0.19
C GLY A 316 4.04 -53.61 1.34
N MET A 317 5.05 -53.04 2.00
CA MET A 317 5.01 -52.76 3.44
C MET A 317 4.43 -51.35 3.61
N VAL A 318 3.33 -51.22 4.36
CA VAL A 318 2.79 -49.90 4.72
C VAL A 318 3.69 -49.32 5.81
N GLU A 319 4.44 -48.27 5.47
CA GLU A 319 5.14 -47.45 6.45
C GLU A 319 4.15 -46.42 7.00
N ASN A 320 4.24 -46.10 8.30
CA ASN A 320 3.26 -45.28 8.99
C ASN A 320 3.73 -43.83 9.09
N ILE A 321 2.80 -42.88 9.23
CA ILE A 321 3.13 -41.50 9.63
C ILE A 321 3.86 -41.53 10.99
N HIS A 322 5.07 -40.98 11.05
CA HIS A 322 5.94 -40.98 12.25
C HIS A 322 6.64 -39.63 12.47
N SER A 323 7.50 -39.56 13.50
CA SER A 323 8.36 -38.40 13.78
C SER A 323 7.64 -37.05 14.00
N LEU A 324 6.42 -37.08 14.56
CA LEU A 324 5.61 -35.88 14.89
C LEU A 324 6.38 -34.91 15.83
N GLN A 325 6.76 -33.74 15.34
CA GLN A 325 7.65 -32.79 16.02
C GLN A 325 7.13 -31.35 15.96
N TRP A 326 6.96 -30.75 17.14
CA TRP A 326 6.70 -29.34 17.33
C TRP A 326 8.01 -28.53 17.28
N LEU A 327 7.99 -27.45 16.51
CA LEU A 327 9.16 -26.61 16.19
C LEU A 327 8.83 -25.13 16.45
N PRO A 328 8.58 -24.74 17.71
CA PRO A 328 8.33 -23.35 18.06
C PRO A 328 9.61 -22.52 17.95
N VAL A 329 9.43 -21.29 17.47
CA VAL A 329 10.46 -20.25 17.36
C VAL A 329 9.92 -19.02 18.07
N PHE A 330 10.68 -18.52 19.04
CA PHE A 330 10.39 -17.31 19.79
C PHE A 330 11.27 -16.15 19.31
N SER A 331 10.94 -14.92 19.72
CA SER A 331 11.82 -13.76 19.55
C SER A 331 12.11 -13.07 20.89
N ASN A 332 13.27 -12.41 20.96
CA ASN A 332 13.66 -11.60 22.13
C ASN A 332 12.92 -10.25 22.19
N GLU A 333 12.11 -9.89 21.19
CA GLU A 333 11.28 -8.68 21.22
C GLU A 333 9.94 -9.00 21.88
N ASN A 334 9.59 -8.26 22.94
CA ASN A 334 8.24 -8.29 23.51
C ASN A 334 7.27 -7.62 22.53
N PHE A 335 6.61 -8.43 21.71
CA PHE A 335 5.42 -8.02 20.97
C PHE A 335 4.26 -7.94 21.95
N ASP A 336 3.90 -6.71 22.33
CA ASP A 336 3.02 -6.39 23.45
C ASP A 336 1.80 -7.30 23.62
N ASN A 337 1.68 -7.90 24.80
CA ASN A 337 0.46 -8.57 25.24
C ASN A 337 -0.64 -7.52 25.47
N GLN A 338 -1.41 -7.18 24.43
CA GLN A 338 -2.72 -6.54 24.61
C GLN A 338 -3.74 -7.58 25.13
N THR A 339 -3.52 -8.07 26.35
CA THR A 339 -4.58 -8.66 27.17
C THR A 339 -4.74 -7.78 28.40
N THR A 340 -5.80 -6.98 28.40
CA THR A 340 -6.16 -6.04 29.46
C THR A 340 -6.11 -6.67 30.85
N GLU A 341 -5.38 -6.06 31.78
CA GLU A 341 -5.59 -6.26 33.21
C GLU A 341 -6.96 -5.71 33.60
N MET A 342 -7.98 -6.58 33.58
CA MET A 342 -9.33 -6.26 34.07
C MET A 342 -9.81 -7.37 35.00
N GLY A 343 -9.91 -7.04 36.29
CA GLY A 343 -10.93 -7.64 37.17
C GLY A 343 -10.75 -9.10 37.61
N GLY A 344 -9.63 -9.43 38.27
CA GLY A 344 -9.67 -10.28 39.47
C GLY A 344 -10.39 -11.64 39.44
N TYR A 345 -10.01 -12.56 38.56
CA TYR A 345 -10.03 -14.01 38.86
C TYR A 345 -8.78 -14.69 38.28
N GLN A 346 -7.82 -15.05 39.13
CA GLN A 346 -6.62 -15.79 38.74
C GLN A 346 -6.96 -17.28 38.52
N ILE A 347 -7.41 -17.64 37.32
CA ILE A 347 -7.28 -19.01 36.84
C ILE A 347 -5.94 -19.10 36.10
N ASN A 348 -5.01 -19.90 36.65
CA ASN A 348 -3.74 -20.23 36.00
C ASN A 348 -4.02 -21.02 34.72
N ASN A 349 -4.20 -20.30 33.61
CA ASN A 349 -4.60 -20.88 32.34
C ASN A 349 -3.45 -21.77 31.81
N CYS A 350 -3.57 -23.08 32.01
CA CYS A 350 -2.51 -24.09 31.85
C CYS A 350 -2.00 -24.24 30.40
N PHE A 351 -2.61 -23.48 29.48
CA PHE A 351 -2.44 -23.45 28.03
C PHE A 351 -1.91 -22.10 27.50
N ARG A 352 -1.57 -21.13 28.35
CA ARG A 352 -0.96 -19.86 27.89
C ARG A 352 0.57 -19.92 27.85
N ILE A 353 1.17 -19.37 26.80
CA ILE A 353 2.62 -19.15 26.68
C ILE A 353 3.09 -18.25 27.86
N PRO A 354 4.31 -18.44 28.43
CA PRO A 354 4.87 -17.49 29.38
C PRO A 354 4.89 -16.06 28.81
N THR A 355 4.57 -15.06 29.63
CA THR A 355 4.48 -13.65 29.22
C THR A 355 5.75 -13.10 28.59
N ASP A 356 6.89 -13.69 28.94
CA ASP A 356 8.24 -13.23 28.63
C ASP A 356 8.76 -13.82 27.29
N LEU A 357 7.91 -14.53 26.55
CA LEU A 357 8.25 -15.20 25.29
C LEU A 357 7.20 -14.89 24.21
N SER A 358 7.60 -14.14 23.18
CA SER A 358 6.75 -13.90 22.00
C SER A 358 6.93 -15.02 20.97
N LEU A 359 5.86 -15.78 20.69
CA LEU A 359 5.88 -16.84 19.69
C LEU A 359 5.87 -16.23 18.28
N LEU A 360 6.96 -16.42 17.55
CA LEU A 360 7.16 -15.88 16.21
C LEU A 360 6.77 -16.88 15.11
N THR A 361 7.05 -18.17 15.31
CA THR A 361 6.70 -19.24 14.35
C THR A 361 6.40 -20.55 15.08
N LEU A 362 5.38 -21.28 14.65
CA LEU A 362 5.03 -22.60 15.15
C LEU A 362 5.12 -23.59 14.00
N GLY A 363 6.33 -24.11 13.79
CA GLY A 363 6.54 -25.18 12.82
C GLY A 363 5.95 -26.51 13.34
N PHE A 364 5.34 -27.28 12.46
CA PHE A 364 4.99 -28.67 12.71
C PHE A 364 5.57 -29.57 11.64
N PHE A 365 6.42 -30.51 12.04
CA PHE A 365 7.07 -31.48 11.16
C PHE A 365 6.58 -32.90 11.44
N PHE A 366 6.40 -33.68 10.37
CA PHE A 366 6.24 -35.13 10.47
C PHE A 366 6.81 -35.82 9.23
N SER A 367 6.96 -37.14 9.32
CA SER A 367 7.58 -37.97 8.29
C SER A 367 6.64 -39.09 7.87
N THR A 368 6.75 -39.45 6.60
CA THR A 368 6.30 -40.73 6.02
C THR A 368 7.54 -41.53 5.62
N GLY A 369 7.36 -42.71 5.01
CA GLY A 369 8.47 -43.52 4.50
C GLY A 369 9.38 -42.80 3.50
N LYS A 370 8.84 -41.91 2.66
CA LYS A 370 9.61 -41.22 1.60
C LYS A 370 9.60 -39.70 1.64
N HIS A 371 8.69 -39.11 2.41
CA HIS A 371 8.47 -37.66 2.40
C HIS A 371 8.38 -37.12 3.83
N GLY A 372 9.12 -36.04 4.09
CA GLY A 372 8.96 -35.22 5.30
C GLY A 372 8.16 -33.97 4.98
N PHE A 373 7.20 -33.61 5.83
CA PHE A 373 6.36 -32.44 5.62
C PHE A 373 6.59 -31.44 6.75
N LEU A 374 6.82 -30.17 6.41
CA LEU A 374 6.91 -29.06 7.35
C LEU A 374 5.81 -28.04 7.05
N TYR A 375 5.02 -27.73 8.07
CA TYR A 375 3.96 -26.70 8.04
C TYR A 375 4.30 -25.56 9.00
N ASP A 376 3.84 -24.36 8.69
CA ASP A 376 3.71 -23.26 9.63
C ASP A 376 2.25 -23.17 10.08
N LEU A 377 2.01 -23.21 11.39
CA LEU A 377 0.68 -23.21 12.00
C LEU A 377 0.38 -21.94 12.82
N THR A 378 1.16 -20.85 12.66
CA THR A 378 1.02 -19.61 13.47
C THR A 378 -0.35 -18.92 13.38
N LYS A 379 -0.67 -18.35 12.22
CA LYS A 379 -1.89 -17.57 11.97
C LYS A 379 -2.76 -18.26 10.92
N THR A 380 -2.21 -18.39 9.72
CA THR A 380 -2.82 -19.10 8.59
C THR A 380 -2.01 -20.37 8.33
N PRO A 381 -2.54 -21.57 8.63
CA PRO A 381 -1.85 -22.84 8.38
C PRO A 381 -1.41 -22.96 6.93
N LYS A 382 -0.09 -23.08 6.68
CA LYS A 382 0.50 -23.22 5.34
C LYS A 382 1.50 -24.37 5.27
N SER A 383 1.47 -25.14 4.19
CA SER A 383 2.56 -26.06 3.84
C SER A 383 3.78 -25.23 3.41
N VAL A 384 4.97 -25.58 3.91
CA VAL A 384 6.21 -24.82 3.66
C VAL A 384 7.15 -25.58 2.74
N VAL A 385 7.38 -26.87 3.02
CA VAL A 385 8.27 -27.71 2.22
C VAL A 385 7.94 -29.18 2.40
N VAL A 386 8.09 -29.93 1.30
CA VAL A 386 8.10 -31.39 1.28
C VAL A 386 9.52 -31.84 0.97
N TYR A 387 10.14 -32.56 1.90
CA TYR A 387 11.47 -33.14 1.75
C TYR A 387 11.33 -34.54 1.14
N THR A 388 11.98 -34.78 0.00
CA THR A 388 11.94 -36.05 -0.73
C THR A 388 13.17 -36.89 -0.39
N TYR A 389 12.97 -38.04 0.23
CA TYR A 389 14.06 -38.90 0.69
C TYR A 389 14.55 -39.79 -0.44
N THR A 390 15.86 -40.07 -0.47
CA THR A 390 16.41 -40.95 -1.51
C THR A 390 15.95 -42.41 -1.35
N SER A 391 15.53 -42.79 -0.14
CA SER A 391 15.20 -44.14 0.24
C SER A 391 14.37 -44.18 1.54
N ASP A 392 13.68 -45.29 1.76
CA ASP A 392 12.74 -45.51 2.86
C ASP A 392 13.33 -45.09 4.23
N CYS A 393 12.61 -44.22 4.94
CA CYS A 393 13.01 -43.56 6.18
C CYS A 393 12.46 -44.29 7.40
N TYR A 394 13.33 -44.56 8.37
CA TYR A 394 12.95 -45.15 9.66
C TYR A 394 12.78 -44.09 10.75
N PHE A 395 13.47 -42.95 10.64
CA PHE A 395 13.43 -41.90 11.63
C PHE A 395 13.93 -40.56 11.08
N ALA A 396 13.12 -39.51 11.23
CA ALA A 396 13.51 -38.14 10.92
C ALA A 396 13.56 -37.29 12.21
N LYS A 397 14.64 -36.52 12.38
CA LYS A 397 14.86 -35.64 13.52
C LYS A 397 15.13 -34.21 13.06
N HIS A 398 14.19 -33.32 13.34
CA HIS A 398 14.31 -31.92 12.99
C HIS A 398 15.04 -31.15 14.11
N SER A 399 15.94 -30.25 13.72
CA SER A 399 16.64 -29.30 14.60
C SER A 399 16.50 -27.88 14.03
N ILE A 400 17.07 -26.86 14.68
CA ILE A 400 16.80 -25.46 14.30
C ILE A 400 17.24 -25.13 12.85
N SER A 401 18.40 -25.64 12.43
CA SER A 401 19.00 -25.38 11.11
C SER A 401 19.06 -26.61 10.19
N LEU A 402 19.00 -27.83 10.74
CA LEU A 402 19.16 -29.08 9.98
C LEU A 402 18.04 -30.07 10.27
N LEU A 403 17.66 -30.84 9.24
CA LEU A 403 16.82 -32.03 9.35
C LEU A 403 17.70 -33.27 9.10
N ASP A 404 17.92 -34.06 10.15
CA ASP A 404 18.70 -35.30 10.10
C ASP A 404 17.78 -36.49 9.85
N ILE A 405 18.04 -37.30 8.81
CA ILE A 405 17.12 -38.33 8.30
C ILE A 405 17.83 -39.67 8.20
N VAL A 406 17.31 -40.69 8.89
CA VAL A 406 17.81 -42.06 8.86
C VAL A 406 17.00 -42.85 7.84
N THR A 407 17.66 -43.25 6.76
CA THR A 407 17.09 -44.08 5.70
C THR A 407 17.77 -45.45 5.65
N LYS A 408 17.21 -46.40 4.90
CA LYS A 408 17.82 -47.72 4.69
C LYS A 408 19.24 -47.67 4.10
N ASN A 409 19.59 -46.59 3.41
CA ASN A 409 20.90 -46.38 2.81
C ASN A 409 21.91 -45.69 3.76
N GLY A 410 21.46 -45.00 4.81
CA GLY A 410 22.34 -44.33 5.77
C GLY A 410 21.73 -43.08 6.42
N LEU A 411 22.59 -42.12 6.76
CA LEU A 411 22.17 -40.78 7.19
C LEU A 411 22.18 -39.81 6.01
N GLU A 412 21.07 -39.11 5.83
CA GLU A 412 20.88 -37.97 4.94
C GLU A 412 20.65 -36.70 5.79
N VAL A 413 21.05 -35.52 5.30
CA VAL A 413 20.88 -34.25 6.02
C VAL A 413 20.41 -33.14 5.09
N TYR A 414 19.29 -32.51 5.45
CA TYR A 414 18.61 -31.45 4.69
C TYR A 414 18.58 -30.13 5.48
N SER A 415 18.28 -29.03 4.78
CA SER A 415 18.14 -27.70 5.38
C SER A 415 16.77 -27.47 6.04
N SER A 416 16.79 -26.90 7.25
CA SER A 416 15.59 -26.41 7.92
C SER A 416 15.08 -25.13 7.26
N ARG A 417 13.78 -25.07 6.95
CA ARG A 417 13.11 -23.83 6.53
C ARG A 417 12.60 -22.98 7.69
N LEU A 418 12.76 -23.39 8.96
CA LEU A 418 12.22 -22.67 10.13
C LEU A 418 12.70 -21.21 10.21
N TYR A 419 13.98 -20.96 9.92
CA TYR A 419 14.55 -19.62 9.94
C TYR A 419 13.93 -18.71 8.86
N ALA A 420 13.74 -19.25 7.65
CA ALA A 420 13.09 -18.56 6.54
C ALA A 420 11.66 -18.11 6.90
N ILE A 421 10.85 -19.04 7.43
CA ILE A 421 9.48 -18.76 7.92
C ILE A 421 9.51 -17.68 9.00
N ALA A 422 10.41 -17.78 9.98
CA ALA A 422 10.50 -16.84 11.08
C ALA A 422 10.85 -15.41 10.61
N VAL A 423 11.74 -15.26 9.63
CA VAL A 423 12.04 -13.97 8.99
C VAL A 423 10.81 -13.40 8.27
N GLU A 424 10.08 -14.24 7.53
CA GLU A 424 8.85 -13.82 6.83
C GLU A 424 7.77 -13.33 7.81
N ASN A 425 7.48 -14.12 8.84
CA ASN A 425 6.48 -13.80 9.87
C ASN A 425 6.86 -12.55 10.67
N TYR A 426 8.15 -12.37 10.98
CA TYR A 426 8.67 -11.18 11.66
C TYR A 426 8.47 -9.91 10.83
N GLN A 427 8.76 -9.99 9.53
CA GLN A 427 8.59 -8.86 8.61
C GLN A 427 7.10 -8.52 8.40
N ASN A 428 6.24 -9.53 8.29
CA ASN A 428 4.80 -9.31 8.16
C ASN A 428 4.21 -8.70 9.44
N PHE A 429 4.65 -9.14 10.62
CA PHE A 429 4.27 -8.52 11.90
C PHE A 429 4.66 -7.04 11.96
N LYS A 430 5.89 -6.69 11.54
CA LYS A 430 6.34 -5.28 11.49
C LYS A 430 5.59 -4.43 10.46
N LYS A 431 5.14 -4.99 9.33
CA LYS A 431 4.26 -4.27 8.38
C LYS A 431 2.92 -3.92 9.03
N SER A 432 2.22 -4.92 9.59
CA SER A 432 0.93 -4.69 10.25
C SER A 432 1.01 -3.69 11.41
N ARG A 433 2.12 -3.67 12.17
CA ARG A 433 2.35 -2.67 13.23
C ARG A 433 2.64 -1.26 12.68
N ASN A 434 3.31 -1.14 11.53
CA ASN A 434 3.56 0.17 10.92
C ASN A 434 2.30 0.76 10.25
N GLU A 435 1.49 -0.08 9.59
CA GLU A 435 0.23 0.34 8.96
C GLU A 435 -0.81 0.79 10.01
N SER A 436 -0.86 0.12 11.17
CA SER A 436 -1.66 0.59 12.32
C SER A 436 -1.04 1.81 13.03
N ALA A 437 0.30 1.92 13.07
CA ALA A 437 0.98 3.07 13.69
C ALA A 437 0.97 4.35 12.85
N GLU A 438 0.62 4.33 11.55
CA GLU A 438 0.42 5.58 10.78
C GLU A 438 -0.73 6.44 11.32
N ASN A 439 -1.61 5.89 12.18
CA ASN A 439 -2.60 6.67 12.93
C ASN A 439 -2.06 7.34 14.22
N GLU A 440 -0.90 6.93 14.76
CA GLU A 440 -0.30 7.55 15.97
C GLU A 440 1.23 7.68 15.91
N ILE A 441 1.75 8.52 15.00
CA ILE A 441 3.17 8.91 15.03
C ILE A 441 3.38 10.19 15.83
N LYS A 442 3.84 10.06 17.09
CA LYS A 442 4.71 11.06 17.73
C LYS A 442 5.66 10.45 18.78
N LYS A 443 6.93 10.33 18.37
CA LYS A 443 8.16 10.15 19.19
C LYS A 443 8.28 8.86 20.02
N ILE A 444 9.26 8.03 19.65
CA ILE A 444 10.31 7.55 20.58
C ILE A 444 11.64 7.58 19.81
N ASN A 445 12.74 7.98 20.48
CA ASN A 445 14.09 7.92 19.94
C ASN A 445 14.68 6.51 20.15
N LEU A 446 15.39 5.99 19.15
CA LEU A 446 16.18 4.76 19.26
C LEU A 446 17.57 5.07 19.82
N THR A 447 17.76 4.88 21.12
CA THR A 447 19.07 4.72 21.78
C THR A 447 18.95 3.73 22.93
N ASP A 448 19.94 2.85 23.03
CA ASP A 448 20.28 1.98 24.17
C ASP A 448 19.29 0.84 24.51
N CYS A 449 19.62 -0.36 24.02
CA CYS A 449 19.06 -1.64 24.47
C CYS A 449 20.16 -2.73 24.57
N ASP A 450 21.31 -2.41 25.17
CA ASP A 450 22.28 -3.42 25.62
C ASP A 450 21.80 -3.99 26.98
N SER A 451 20.75 -4.82 26.94
CA SER A 451 20.34 -5.63 28.08
C SER A 451 20.84 -7.06 27.90
N VAL A 452 21.97 -7.37 28.56
CA VAL A 452 22.46 -8.73 28.72
C VAL A 452 21.41 -9.53 29.51
N PHE A 453 20.79 -10.52 28.87
CA PHE A 453 20.01 -11.54 29.57
C PHE A 453 20.96 -12.61 30.11
N ASP A 454 20.87 -12.90 31.41
CA ASP A 454 21.67 -13.94 32.07
C ASP A 454 21.34 -15.32 31.45
N GLY A 455 22.32 -15.90 30.76
CA GLY A 455 22.14 -17.00 29.80
C GLY A 455 21.90 -18.40 30.38
N GLU A 456 21.34 -18.54 31.58
CA GLU A 456 21.26 -19.83 32.29
C GLU A 456 19.88 -20.51 32.33
N THR A 457 18.80 -19.85 31.88
CA THR A 457 17.41 -20.31 32.16
C THR A 457 16.58 -20.86 30.98
N LEU A 458 17.05 -20.75 29.72
CA LEU A 458 16.25 -21.06 28.51
C LEU A 458 16.91 -22.03 27.51
N THR A 459 17.70 -23.00 27.99
CA THR A 459 18.43 -23.99 27.16
C THR A 459 17.58 -24.89 26.26
N SER A 460 16.25 -24.89 26.41
CA SER A 460 15.34 -25.87 25.80
C SER A 460 14.46 -25.35 24.64
N PHE A 461 14.52 -24.06 24.29
CA PHE A 461 13.69 -23.46 23.23
C PHE A 461 14.50 -22.70 22.18
N TYR A 462 13.95 -22.62 20.97
CA TYR A 462 14.55 -21.85 19.88
C TYR A 462 14.08 -20.40 19.98
N CYS A 463 15.01 -19.48 20.27
CA CYS A 463 14.76 -18.05 20.21
C CYS A 463 15.70 -17.39 19.21
N TYR A 464 15.23 -16.39 18.47
CA TYR A 464 16.03 -15.62 17.51
C TYR A 464 16.18 -14.16 17.93
N ASP A 465 17.41 -13.64 17.82
CA ASP A 465 17.73 -12.22 17.96
C ASP A 465 17.11 -11.43 16.79
N SER A 466 16.26 -10.46 17.15
CA SER A 466 15.45 -9.67 16.23
C SER A 466 16.26 -8.84 15.25
N LYS A 467 17.51 -8.48 15.60
CA LYS A 467 18.45 -7.75 14.74
C LYS A 467 18.69 -8.45 13.41
N TYR A 468 18.71 -9.79 13.41
CA TYR A 468 18.97 -10.61 12.22
C TYR A 468 17.71 -11.02 11.46
N LEU A 469 16.52 -10.71 11.98
CA LEU A 469 15.23 -10.97 11.32
C LEU A 469 14.75 -9.80 10.44
N GLN A 470 15.35 -8.61 10.59
CA GLN A 470 14.95 -7.39 9.87
C GLN A 470 15.35 -7.36 8.38
N SER A 471 16.37 -8.12 7.99
CA SER A 471 16.86 -8.24 6.61
C SER A 471 16.23 -9.45 5.91
N PRO A 472 15.93 -9.37 4.59
CA PRO A 472 15.33 -10.47 3.84
C PRO A 472 16.24 -11.70 3.84
N CYS A 473 15.67 -12.89 3.93
CA CYS A 473 16.39 -14.14 3.73
C CYS A 473 15.95 -14.78 2.40
N THR A 474 16.92 -15.21 1.60
CA THR A 474 16.69 -16.03 0.41
C THR A 474 16.67 -17.50 0.81
N TRP A 475 15.75 -18.27 0.25
CA TRP A 475 15.76 -19.73 0.33
C TRP A 475 15.37 -20.33 -1.03
N SER A 476 15.65 -21.62 -1.21
CA SER A 476 15.24 -22.38 -2.38
C SER A 476 13.94 -23.13 -2.10
N ASP A 477 13.04 -23.18 -3.08
CA ASP A 477 11.86 -24.05 -3.05
C ASP A 477 12.24 -25.54 -3.26
N VAL A 478 13.44 -25.81 -3.78
CA VAL A 478 13.98 -27.17 -3.93
C VAL A 478 14.62 -27.63 -2.62
N ASP A 479 14.30 -28.85 -2.22
CA ASP A 479 14.90 -29.57 -1.11
C ASP A 479 16.27 -30.15 -1.49
N LEU A 480 17.34 -29.71 -0.82
CA LEU A 480 18.70 -30.14 -1.13
C LEU A 480 19.30 -30.97 0.01
N CYS A 481 19.66 -32.21 -0.30
CA CYS A 481 20.42 -33.07 0.60
C CYS A 481 21.90 -32.65 0.57
N LEU A 482 22.39 -32.07 1.67
CA LEU A 482 23.70 -31.42 1.76
C LEU A 482 24.81 -32.39 2.17
N VAL A 483 24.42 -33.50 2.80
CA VAL A 483 25.28 -34.58 3.22
C VAL A 483 24.70 -35.87 2.66
N GLY A 484 25.21 -36.29 1.50
CA GLY A 484 24.88 -37.58 0.91
C GLY A 484 25.44 -38.73 1.73
N PHE A 485 24.62 -39.78 1.88
CA PHE A 485 24.92 -41.11 2.43
C PHE A 485 26.21 -41.27 3.24
N TYR A 486 26.17 -40.97 4.54
CA TYR A 486 27.03 -41.70 5.46
C TYR A 486 26.50 -43.13 5.58
N SER A 487 27.26 -44.12 5.09
CA SER A 487 26.89 -45.54 5.02
C SER A 487 26.88 -46.24 6.40
N LEU A 488 26.07 -45.73 7.32
CA LEU A 488 25.83 -46.28 8.64
C LEU A 488 24.66 -47.29 8.56
N SER A 489 24.99 -48.52 8.19
CA SER A 489 23.99 -49.60 8.10
C SER A 489 23.40 -49.95 9.47
N ASN A 490 22.10 -50.28 9.51
CA ASN A 490 21.38 -50.75 10.71
C ASN A 490 21.23 -49.74 11.86
N ILE A 491 21.16 -48.42 11.58
CA ILE A 491 20.67 -47.44 12.56
C ILE A 491 19.19 -47.74 12.86
N ASN A 492 18.82 -47.74 14.14
CA ASN A 492 17.46 -48.04 14.62
C ASN A 492 16.88 -46.91 15.49
N LEU A 493 17.70 -45.97 15.96
CA LEU A 493 17.27 -44.74 16.61
C LEU A 493 18.34 -43.66 16.40
N LEU A 494 17.89 -42.42 16.21
CA LEU A 494 18.72 -41.22 16.20
C LEU A 494 18.24 -40.25 17.29
N GLN A 495 19.18 -39.67 18.04
CA GLN A 495 18.93 -38.51 18.88
C GLN A 495 19.98 -37.43 18.60
N THR A 496 19.59 -36.17 18.70
CA THR A 496 20.44 -35.02 18.31
C THR A 496 20.47 -33.98 19.42
N SER A 497 21.66 -33.53 19.80
CA SER A 497 21.84 -32.28 20.54
C SER A 497 22.21 -31.14 19.57
N SER A 498 22.56 -29.96 20.11
CA SER A 498 23.15 -28.85 19.36
C SER A 498 24.44 -29.27 18.63
N THR A 499 25.31 -30.03 19.29
CA THR A 499 26.68 -30.35 18.81
C THR A 499 26.90 -31.81 18.41
N LYS A 500 26.06 -32.75 18.86
CA LYS A 500 26.28 -34.21 18.70
C LYS A 500 25.06 -34.90 18.10
N ARG A 501 25.31 -36.00 17.39
CA ARG A 501 24.33 -37.00 16.93
C ARG A 501 24.64 -38.32 17.63
N VAL A 502 23.61 -38.98 18.15
CA VAL A 502 23.70 -40.26 18.86
C VAL A 502 22.88 -41.29 18.09
N PHE A 503 23.53 -42.35 17.64
CA PHE A 503 22.93 -43.45 16.90
C PHE A 503 22.87 -44.70 17.77
N LEU A 504 21.72 -45.38 17.78
CA LEU A 504 21.62 -46.76 18.23
C LEU A 504 21.70 -47.67 17.00
N VAL A 505 22.77 -48.47 16.91
CA VAL A 505 23.08 -49.32 15.76
C VAL A 505 22.99 -50.79 16.15
N LYS A 506 22.25 -51.57 15.36
CA LYS A 506 22.11 -53.02 15.56
C LYS A 506 23.33 -53.76 15.00
N ILE A 507 24.02 -54.52 15.86
CA ILE A 507 25.18 -55.31 15.43
C ILE A 507 24.68 -56.62 14.78
N GLN A 508 25.10 -56.89 13.56
CA GLN A 508 24.89 -58.19 12.91
C GLN A 508 26.01 -59.16 13.30
N SER A 509 25.71 -60.15 14.13
CA SER A 509 26.68 -61.20 14.48
C SER A 509 26.91 -62.17 13.31
N LYS A 510 28.11 -62.13 12.71
CA LYS A 510 28.54 -63.07 11.65
C LYS A 510 29.06 -64.41 12.22
N SER A 511 28.43 -64.96 13.25
CA SER A 511 28.84 -66.25 13.85
C SER A 511 28.07 -67.42 13.25
N LYS A 512 28.78 -68.35 12.58
CA LYS A 512 28.22 -69.61 12.02
C LYS A 512 27.89 -70.68 13.08
N ILE A 513 27.53 -70.29 14.30
CA ILE A 513 27.25 -71.22 15.40
C ILE A 513 25.75 -71.15 15.73
N LYS A 514 25.01 -72.16 15.28
CA LYS A 514 23.64 -72.43 15.75
C LYS A 514 23.69 -72.88 17.21
N PHE A 515 22.66 -72.54 17.99
CA PHE A 515 22.48 -72.85 19.43
C PHE A 515 23.22 -71.97 20.47
N VAL A 516 22.93 -70.67 20.47
CA VAL A 516 22.39 -69.95 21.66
C VAL A 516 21.30 -69.00 21.15
N ALA A 517 20.32 -68.61 21.98
CA ALA A 517 19.25 -67.68 21.61
C ALA A 517 19.79 -66.38 20.98
N ASN A 518 19.03 -65.78 20.06
CA ASN A 518 19.39 -64.56 19.33
C ASN A 518 19.61 -63.35 20.27
N VAL A 519 20.79 -63.23 20.85
CA VAL A 519 21.23 -62.01 21.55
C VAL A 519 21.51 -60.96 20.48
N ILE A 520 20.53 -60.09 20.24
CA ILE A 520 20.73 -58.87 19.46
C ILE A 520 21.61 -57.94 20.28
N SER A 521 22.86 -57.77 19.86
CA SER A 521 23.76 -56.77 20.45
C SER A 521 23.58 -55.41 19.75
N TRP A 522 23.73 -54.36 20.54
CA TRP A 522 23.52 -52.97 20.13
C TRP A 522 24.78 -52.18 20.44
N ASN A 523 25.16 -51.29 19.51
CA ASN A 523 26.20 -50.28 19.73
C ASN A 523 25.54 -48.91 19.80
N ILE A 524 26.04 -48.06 20.71
CA ILE A 524 25.76 -46.63 20.70
C ILE A 524 26.96 -45.94 20.05
N SER A 525 26.72 -45.14 19.02
CA SER A 525 27.75 -44.36 18.34
C SER A 525 27.43 -42.88 18.43
N VAL A 526 28.39 -42.08 18.87
CA VAL A 526 28.25 -40.62 19.00
C VAL A 526 29.13 -39.95 17.94
N MET A 527 28.56 -39.05 17.17
CA MET A 527 29.22 -38.32 16.09
C MET A 527 29.05 -36.82 16.31
N THR A 528 30.15 -36.06 16.31
CA THR A 528 30.11 -34.60 16.33
C THR A 528 29.49 -34.08 15.03
N LYS A 529 28.65 -33.05 15.12
CA LYS A 529 28.14 -32.33 13.93
C LYS A 529 29.30 -31.55 13.29
N ALA A 530 29.27 -31.41 11.96
CA ALA A 530 30.23 -30.56 11.27
C ALA A 530 29.99 -29.10 11.65
N SER A 531 31.07 -28.33 11.85
CA SER A 531 30.98 -26.90 12.13
C SER A 531 30.42 -26.14 10.92
N MET A 532 29.69 -25.05 11.16
CA MET A 532 29.08 -24.27 10.07
C MET A 532 30.10 -23.72 9.06
N PRO A 533 31.31 -23.25 9.46
CA PRO A 533 32.34 -22.87 8.48
C PRO A 533 32.76 -24.01 7.54
N SER A 534 32.77 -25.25 8.03
CA SER A 534 33.08 -26.43 7.21
C SER A 534 31.98 -26.71 6.18
N ILE A 535 30.71 -26.62 6.61
CA ILE A 535 29.56 -26.82 5.73
C ILE A 535 29.51 -25.71 4.66
N TYR A 536 29.70 -24.45 5.07
CA TYR A 536 29.74 -23.30 4.16
C TYR A 536 30.85 -23.46 3.10
N SER A 537 32.07 -23.79 3.53
CA SER A 537 33.21 -24.02 2.62
C SER A 537 32.92 -25.12 1.60
N ASN A 538 32.30 -26.23 2.02
CA ASN A 538 31.90 -27.31 1.11
C ASN A 538 30.87 -26.85 0.07
N ILE A 539 29.84 -26.09 0.47
CA ILE A 539 28.85 -25.54 -0.48
C ILE A 539 29.50 -24.54 -1.44
N MET A 540 30.38 -23.67 -0.95
CA MET A 540 31.13 -22.72 -1.78
C MET A 540 32.02 -23.43 -2.81
N GLY A 541 32.63 -24.57 -2.44
CA GLY A 541 33.39 -25.43 -3.36
C GLY A 541 32.52 -26.06 -4.45
N LEU A 542 31.27 -26.45 -4.13
CA LEU A 542 30.33 -27.03 -5.09
C LEU A 542 29.82 -26.01 -6.12
N ILE A 543 29.64 -24.74 -5.74
CA ILE A 543 29.17 -23.69 -6.67
C ILE A 543 30.29 -23.06 -7.50
N GLN A 544 31.56 -23.35 -7.22
CA GLN A 544 32.69 -22.71 -7.89
C GLN A 544 32.66 -22.93 -9.41
N GLY A 545 32.58 -21.85 -10.19
CA GLY A 545 32.47 -21.90 -11.65
C GLY A 545 31.07 -22.16 -12.21
N SER A 546 30.05 -22.38 -11.36
CA SER A 546 28.67 -22.61 -11.81
C SER A 546 27.89 -21.31 -12.16
N GLU A 547 28.38 -20.13 -11.74
CA GLU A 547 27.75 -18.80 -11.94
C GLU A 547 27.29 -18.55 -13.39
N LEU A 548 28.11 -18.93 -14.37
CA LEU A 548 27.83 -18.74 -15.80
C LEU A 548 27.28 -19.99 -16.52
N THR A 549 27.46 -21.18 -15.95
CA THR A 549 27.09 -22.45 -16.60
C THR A 549 25.72 -22.98 -16.16
N ASN A 550 25.35 -22.77 -14.90
CA ASN A 550 24.03 -23.06 -14.36
C ASN A 550 23.66 -22.05 -13.26
N PRO A 551 23.21 -20.83 -13.63
CA PRO A 551 22.90 -19.77 -12.67
C PRO A 551 21.77 -20.14 -11.70
N THR A 552 20.86 -21.06 -12.07
CA THR A 552 19.80 -21.54 -11.18
C THR A 552 20.39 -22.36 -10.02
N VAL A 553 21.26 -23.32 -10.31
CA VAL A 553 21.93 -24.13 -9.27
C VAL A 553 22.86 -23.28 -8.40
N TYR A 554 23.59 -22.32 -9.01
CA TYR A 554 24.40 -21.35 -8.28
C TYR A 554 23.56 -20.56 -7.27
N TYR A 555 22.43 -19.99 -7.72
CA TYR A 555 21.50 -19.22 -6.89
C TYR A 555 20.92 -20.07 -5.75
N GLN A 556 20.48 -21.30 -6.04
CA GLN A 556 19.89 -22.20 -5.05
C GLN A 556 20.88 -22.55 -3.94
N LEU A 557 22.07 -23.05 -4.29
CA LEU A 557 23.10 -23.44 -3.33
C LEU A 557 23.66 -22.23 -2.55
N LEU A 558 23.78 -21.05 -3.18
CA LEU A 558 24.16 -19.82 -2.48
C LEU A 558 23.07 -19.36 -1.51
N SER A 559 21.79 -19.50 -1.87
CA SER A 559 20.66 -19.22 -0.98
C SER A 559 20.63 -20.18 0.22
N GLU A 560 20.86 -21.48 0.01
CA GLU A 560 21.04 -22.44 1.11
C GLU A 560 22.18 -22.00 2.04
N ALA A 561 23.38 -21.74 1.50
CA ALA A 561 24.53 -21.35 2.30
C ALA A 561 24.28 -20.06 3.11
N HIS A 562 23.61 -19.07 2.52
CA HIS A 562 23.24 -17.83 3.19
C HIS A 562 22.21 -18.04 4.31
N MET A 563 21.15 -18.81 4.03
CA MET A 563 20.14 -19.20 5.02
C MET A 563 20.77 -19.98 6.17
N PHE A 564 21.71 -20.88 5.89
CA PHE A 564 22.42 -21.67 6.89
C PHE A 564 23.17 -20.81 7.89
N VAL A 565 24.10 -19.98 7.41
CA VAL A 565 24.93 -19.13 8.28
C VAL A 565 24.06 -18.24 9.16
N ARG A 566 22.98 -17.69 8.60
CA ARG A 566 22.03 -16.86 9.35
C ARG A 566 21.20 -17.63 10.36
N SER A 567 20.69 -18.81 10.01
CA SER A 567 19.94 -19.66 10.94
C SER A 567 20.77 -20.07 12.16
N HIS A 568 22.09 -20.18 11.99
CA HIS A 568 23.02 -20.45 13.09
C HIS A 568 23.38 -19.19 13.87
N LEU A 569 23.65 -18.06 13.21
CA LEU A 569 23.93 -16.77 13.89
C LEU A 569 22.84 -16.32 14.87
N CYS A 570 21.60 -16.74 14.65
CA CYS A 570 20.47 -16.41 15.53
C CYS A 570 20.32 -17.38 16.71
N TYR A 571 21.07 -18.48 16.74
CA TYR A 571 21.20 -19.38 17.89
C TYR A 571 22.23 -18.82 18.88
N GLY A 572 22.10 -19.14 20.18
CA GLY A 572 23.03 -18.69 21.22
C GLY A 572 24.41 -19.34 21.09
N ILE A 573 25.29 -18.74 20.28
CA ILE A 573 26.65 -19.22 19.98
C ILE A 573 27.68 -18.44 20.81
N GLU A 574 28.76 -19.13 21.18
CA GLU A 574 29.94 -18.55 21.86
C GLU A 574 30.57 -17.40 21.05
N SER A 575 31.20 -16.45 21.74
CA SER A 575 31.66 -15.18 21.14
C SER A 575 32.58 -15.38 19.92
N ASP A 576 33.48 -16.35 19.99
CA ASP A 576 34.55 -16.53 18.99
C ASP A 576 34.02 -17.13 17.66
N GLU A 577 33.09 -18.10 17.72
CA GLU A 577 32.46 -18.64 16.50
C GLU A 577 31.48 -17.63 15.88
N LYS A 578 30.87 -16.76 16.69
CA LYS A 578 29.96 -15.70 16.22
C LYS A 578 30.65 -14.70 15.29
N GLU A 579 31.89 -14.29 15.58
CA GLU A 579 32.63 -13.38 14.68
C GLU A 579 32.89 -14.01 13.30
N LEU A 580 33.35 -15.26 13.28
CA LEU A 580 33.60 -16.00 12.04
C LEU A 580 32.31 -16.17 11.23
N LEU A 581 31.18 -16.49 11.88
CA LEU A 581 29.89 -16.57 11.21
C LEU A 581 29.41 -15.22 10.64
N ILE A 582 29.66 -14.10 11.32
CA ILE A 582 29.37 -12.76 10.78
C ILE A 582 30.19 -12.50 9.50
N LEU A 583 31.44 -12.94 9.44
CA LEU A 583 32.26 -12.83 8.22
C LEU A 583 31.70 -13.68 7.07
N LEU A 584 31.28 -14.93 7.34
CA LEU A 584 30.65 -15.80 6.34
C LEU A 584 29.27 -15.27 5.89
N MET A 585 28.52 -14.62 6.78
CA MET A 585 27.25 -13.96 6.41
C MET A 585 27.51 -12.78 5.46
N LYS A 586 28.56 -11.98 5.71
CA LYS A 586 28.95 -10.87 4.83
C LYS A 586 29.44 -11.36 3.47
N ASP A 587 30.26 -12.41 3.43
CA ASP A 587 30.73 -13.02 2.18
C ASP A 587 29.57 -13.60 1.35
N SER A 588 28.65 -14.35 1.96
CA SER A 588 27.47 -14.86 1.26
C SER A 588 26.54 -13.76 0.76
N ALA A 589 26.28 -12.73 1.57
CA ALA A 589 25.48 -11.58 1.16
C ALA A 589 26.14 -10.79 0.01
N LEU A 590 27.47 -10.66 0.01
CA LEU A 590 28.23 -10.02 -1.06
C LEU A 590 28.13 -10.78 -2.37
N LYS A 591 28.37 -12.11 -2.34
CA LYS A 591 28.18 -12.98 -3.52
C LYS A 591 26.75 -12.92 -4.04
N MET A 592 25.77 -12.87 -3.14
CA MET A 592 24.36 -12.77 -3.49
C MET A 592 24.05 -11.46 -4.24
N ALA A 593 24.55 -10.32 -3.74
CA ALA A 593 24.38 -9.03 -4.38
C ALA A 593 25.07 -8.97 -5.76
N ASP A 594 26.33 -9.40 -5.84
CA ASP A 594 27.11 -9.42 -7.09
C ASP A 594 26.45 -10.31 -8.17
N PHE A 595 25.84 -11.44 -7.78
CA PHE A 595 25.04 -12.30 -8.68
C PHE A 595 23.72 -11.64 -9.09
N LEU A 596 22.94 -11.13 -8.13
CA LEU A 596 21.61 -10.56 -8.38
C LEU A 596 21.66 -9.31 -9.28
N ILE A 597 22.77 -8.58 -9.26
CA ILE A 597 23.04 -7.46 -10.18
C ILE A 597 23.20 -7.90 -11.64
N CYS A 598 23.76 -9.09 -11.87
CA CYS A 598 23.98 -9.64 -13.20
C CYS A 598 22.77 -10.43 -13.72
N CYS A 599 21.95 -10.97 -12.81
CA CYS A 599 20.86 -11.87 -13.14
C CYS A 599 19.63 -11.18 -13.78
N GLY A 600 18.84 -11.95 -14.54
CA GLY A 600 17.58 -11.50 -15.12
C GLY A 600 16.40 -11.47 -14.14
N THR A 601 15.22 -11.03 -14.59
CA THR A 601 13.99 -10.93 -13.78
C THR A 601 13.43 -12.27 -13.28
N MET A 602 14.06 -13.40 -13.63
CA MET A 602 13.68 -14.75 -13.21
C MET A 602 13.88 -14.99 -11.70
N PHE A 603 14.81 -14.26 -11.06
CA PHE A 603 15.13 -14.42 -9.64
C PHE A 603 14.49 -13.30 -8.83
N ALA A 604 13.34 -13.55 -8.19
CA ALA A 604 12.50 -12.52 -7.53
C ALA A 604 13.27 -11.54 -6.60
N TYR A 605 14.34 -11.99 -5.97
CA TYR A 605 15.17 -11.23 -5.04
C TYR A 605 16.07 -10.16 -5.69
N TYR A 606 16.08 -10.02 -7.03
CA TYR A 606 16.80 -8.92 -7.73
C TYR A 606 16.36 -7.51 -7.28
N LEU A 607 15.20 -7.41 -6.62
CA LEU A 607 14.64 -6.18 -6.05
C LEU A 607 15.25 -5.81 -4.68
N GLN A 608 16.06 -6.68 -4.07
CA GLN A 608 16.60 -6.54 -2.71
C GLN A 608 18.14 -6.42 -2.67
N VAL A 609 18.79 -6.17 -3.81
CA VAL A 609 20.26 -6.00 -3.94
C VAL A 609 20.84 -5.01 -2.93
N SER A 610 20.13 -3.91 -2.66
CA SER A 610 20.52 -2.90 -1.67
C SER A 610 20.60 -3.44 -0.25
N GLU A 611 19.64 -4.28 0.14
CA GLU A 611 19.61 -4.93 1.46
C GLU A 611 20.77 -5.93 1.60
N PHE A 612 21.12 -6.67 0.53
CA PHE A 612 22.27 -7.58 0.53
C PHE A 612 23.63 -6.86 0.62
N TYR A 613 23.86 -5.77 -0.12
CA TYR A 613 25.09 -4.98 0.06
C TYR A 613 25.19 -4.32 1.44
N SER A 614 24.06 -3.84 1.98
CA SER A 614 24.02 -3.33 3.35
C SER A 614 24.34 -4.42 4.38
N LEU A 615 23.89 -5.66 4.15
CA LEU A 615 24.17 -6.81 5.03
C LEU A 615 25.64 -7.25 4.92
N ALA A 616 26.25 -7.13 3.74
CA ALA A 616 27.70 -7.29 3.56
C ALA A 616 28.52 -6.19 4.27
N GLY A 617 27.89 -5.07 4.63
CA GLY A 617 28.53 -3.93 5.30
C GLY A 617 29.25 -2.96 4.34
N LEU A 618 28.88 -2.96 3.06
CA LEU A 618 29.44 -2.04 2.06
C LEU A 618 28.57 -0.78 1.92
N SER A 619 29.22 0.38 1.79
CA SER A 619 28.55 1.61 1.34
C SER A 619 28.22 1.54 -0.16
N PHE A 620 27.31 2.40 -0.61
CA PHE A 620 26.98 2.54 -2.05
C PHE A 620 28.20 2.83 -2.93
N GLU A 621 29.13 3.63 -2.43
CA GLU A 621 30.33 3.96 -3.18
C GLU A 621 31.31 2.78 -3.23
N GLN A 622 31.43 2.03 -2.13
CA GLN A 622 32.30 0.85 -2.03
C GLN A 622 31.81 -0.30 -2.93
N SER A 623 30.49 -0.55 -3.00
CA SER A 623 29.94 -1.56 -3.90
C SER A 623 30.18 -1.20 -5.37
N ILE A 624 29.98 0.06 -5.78
CA ILE A 624 30.28 0.49 -7.16
C ILE A 624 31.78 0.44 -7.45
N LYS A 625 32.66 0.90 -6.54
CA LYS A 625 34.12 0.77 -6.70
C LYS A 625 34.55 -0.68 -6.87
N ARG A 626 33.94 -1.62 -6.13
CA ARG A 626 34.16 -3.06 -6.32
C ARG A 626 33.76 -3.54 -7.72
N LEU A 627 32.60 -3.11 -8.24
CA LEU A 627 32.15 -3.46 -9.59
C LEU A 627 33.00 -2.83 -10.70
N ILE A 628 33.71 -1.73 -10.43
CA ILE A 628 34.71 -1.13 -11.34
C ILE A 628 36.01 -1.97 -11.33
N MET A 629 36.45 -2.46 -10.16
CA MET A 629 37.64 -3.31 -10.03
C MET A 629 37.45 -4.73 -10.59
N GLU A 630 36.27 -5.31 -10.41
CA GLU A 630 35.88 -6.64 -10.90
C GLU A 630 34.70 -6.50 -11.90
N PRO A 631 34.94 -5.96 -13.12
CA PRO A 631 33.88 -5.70 -14.08
C PRO A 631 33.20 -6.99 -14.55
N LYS A 632 31.87 -7.00 -14.48
CA LYS A 632 31.04 -8.13 -14.89
C LYS A 632 30.77 -8.05 -16.40
N GLN A 633 30.61 -9.20 -17.07
CA GLN A 633 30.47 -9.27 -18.53
C GLN A 633 29.22 -8.54 -19.05
N LYS A 634 28.12 -8.59 -18.28
CA LYS A 634 26.85 -7.88 -18.53
C LYS A 634 26.16 -7.60 -17.21
N TYR A 635 25.38 -6.52 -17.16
CA TYR A 635 24.54 -6.15 -16.03
C TYR A 635 23.07 -6.47 -16.31
N GLY A 636 22.35 -6.89 -15.28
CA GLY A 636 20.94 -7.26 -15.32
C GLY A 636 20.01 -6.15 -14.82
N PRO A 637 18.69 -6.38 -14.81
CA PRO A 637 17.70 -5.49 -14.19
C PRO A 637 18.03 -5.14 -12.73
N GLY A 638 18.65 -6.05 -11.95
CA GLY A 638 19.06 -5.80 -10.57
C GLY A 638 19.99 -4.59 -10.42
N MET A 639 20.92 -4.39 -11.36
CA MET A 639 21.80 -3.22 -11.39
C MET A 639 21.02 -1.90 -11.47
N ILE A 640 20.01 -1.84 -12.34
CA ILE A 640 19.22 -0.63 -12.54
C ILE A 640 18.24 -0.41 -11.38
N VAL A 641 17.72 -1.46 -10.74
CA VAL A 641 16.91 -1.30 -9.52
C VAL A 641 17.77 -0.74 -8.39
N TYR A 642 18.98 -1.30 -8.20
CA TYR A 642 19.93 -0.80 -7.21
C TYR A 642 20.32 0.67 -7.46
N LEU A 643 20.68 1.03 -8.69
CA LEU A 643 20.99 2.41 -9.04
C LEU A 643 19.76 3.32 -8.90
N ASN A 644 18.54 2.90 -9.26
CA ASN A 644 17.35 3.73 -9.10
C ASN A 644 17.07 4.02 -7.60
N GLU A 645 17.16 3.01 -6.74
CA GLU A 645 16.96 3.19 -5.29
C GLU A 645 18.03 4.10 -4.68
N MET A 646 19.30 3.91 -5.06
CA MET A 646 20.43 4.62 -4.45
C MET A 646 20.69 6.00 -5.07
N VAL A 647 20.41 6.23 -6.36
CA VAL A 647 20.67 7.49 -7.06
C VAL A 647 19.43 8.37 -7.13
N LEU A 648 18.25 7.81 -7.42
CA LEU A 648 16.99 8.55 -7.64
C LEU A 648 16.03 8.51 -6.44
N GLY A 649 16.23 7.60 -5.49
CA GLY A 649 15.29 7.41 -4.36
C GLY A 649 13.95 6.78 -4.74
N ASP A 650 13.81 6.25 -5.97
CA ASP A 650 12.57 5.65 -6.51
C ASP A 650 12.25 4.30 -5.83
N LYS A 651 11.74 4.32 -4.58
CA LYS A 651 11.23 3.12 -3.90
C LYS A 651 9.83 2.75 -4.39
N LYS A 652 9.76 1.82 -5.36
CA LYS A 652 8.49 1.21 -5.84
C LYS A 652 8.22 -0.23 -5.37
N VAL A 653 9.11 -0.81 -4.55
CA VAL A 653 8.95 -2.18 -4.04
C VAL A 653 9.26 -2.20 -2.54
N SER A 654 8.56 -3.06 -1.79
CA SER A 654 8.75 -3.44 -0.37
C SER A 654 8.14 -2.60 0.75
N GLY A 655 7.47 -1.47 0.49
CA GLY A 655 6.73 -0.69 1.51
C GLY A 655 7.59 0.00 2.59
N LYS A 656 8.86 -0.36 2.74
CA LYS A 656 9.84 0.31 3.62
C LYS A 656 10.15 1.72 3.08
N LYS A 657 9.45 2.75 3.58
CA LYS A 657 9.95 4.14 3.57
C LYS A 657 11.14 4.27 4.52
N PHE A 658 12.25 3.63 4.15
CA PHE A 658 13.51 3.82 4.83
C PHE A 658 13.85 5.30 4.78
N LEU A 659 14.19 5.90 5.93
CA LEU A 659 14.72 7.25 6.04
C LEU A 659 16.15 7.28 5.46
N LEU A 660 16.25 7.06 4.14
CA LEU A 660 17.36 7.56 3.36
C LEU A 660 17.30 9.07 3.51
N ASN A 661 18.16 9.63 4.37
CA ASN A 661 18.29 11.06 4.54
C ASN A 661 18.34 11.74 3.16
N ASP A 662 17.70 12.90 3.00
CA ASP A 662 17.79 13.74 1.79
C ASP A 662 19.20 14.37 1.59
N LYS A 663 20.22 13.74 2.17
CA LYS A 663 21.63 14.06 1.98
C LYS A 663 22.03 13.70 0.55
N MET A 664 22.52 14.70 -0.16
CA MET A 664 23.13 14.52 -1.47
C MET A 664 24.38 13.63 -1.35
N LEU A 665 24.59 12.81 -2.37
CA LEU A 665 25.76 11.97 -2.55
C LEU A 665 26.89 12.79 -3.18
N CYS A 666 28.04 12.78 -2.53
CA CYS A 666 29.32 13.18 -3.13
C CYS A 666 30.04 11.90 -3.52
N LEU A 667 30.31 11.70 -4.81
CA LEU A 667 30.89 10.45 -5.34
C LEU A 667 32.15 10.75 -6.14
N ASP A 668 33.13 9.85 -6.14
CA ASP A 668 34.32 10.00 -6.98
C ASP A 668 33.99 10.01 -8.48
N LYS A 669 34.79 10.73 -9.27
CA LYS A 669 34.56 10.89 -10.71
C LYS A 669 34.45 9.57 -11.47
N GLU A 670 35.25 8.57 -11.09
CA GLU A 670 35.21 7.22 -11.66
C GLU A 670 33.87 6.52 -11.40
N VAL A 671 33.32 6.68 -10.19
CA VAL A 671 32.01 6.14 -9.79
C VAL A 671 30.88 6.81 -10.59
N ILE A 672 30.94 8.13 -10.77
CA ILE A 672 29.96 8.88 -11.57
C ILE A 672 29.99 8.43 -13.03
N VAL A 673 31.19 8.32 -13.63
CA VAL A 673 31.36 7.85 -15.02
C VAL A 673 30.77 6.46 -15.20
N PHE A 674 31.07 5.52 -14.30
CA PHE A 674 30.51 4.17 -14.35
C PHE A 674 28.98 4.14 -14.24
N ILE A 675 28.39 4.90 -13.31
CA ILE A 675 26.93 5.02 -13.17
C ILE A 675 26.31 5.56 -14.48
N LEU A 676 26.90 6.59 -15.08
CA LEU A 676 26.39 7.19 -16.32
C LEU A 676 26.53 6.25 -17.52
N ASP A 677 27.60 5.44 -17.62
CA ASP A 677 27.73 4.42 -18.67
C ASP A 677 26.67 3.32 -18.52
N ILE A 678 26.40 2.83 -17.30
CA ILE A 678 25.32 1.84 -17.05
C ILE A 678 23.96 2.40 -17.47
N TYR A 679 23.62 3.64 -17.12
CA TYR A 679 22.36 4.24 -17.59
C TYR A 679 22.37 4.46 -19.13
N CYS A 680 23.49 4.89 -19.71
CA CYS A 680 23.62 5.12 -21.16
C CYS A 680 23.52 3.82 -21.99
N GLU A 681 23.90 2.67 -21.43
CA GLU A 681 23.78 1.35 -22.07
C GLU A 681 22.39 0.74 -21.85
N TYR A 682 21.94 0.61 -20.60
CA TYR A 682 20.78 -0.23 -20.26
C TYR A 682 19.43 0.53 -20.15
N LYS A 683 19.42 1.81 -19.75
CA LYS A 683 18.18 2.65 -19.71
C LYS A 683 18.46 4.13 -20.04
N PRO A 684 18.81 4.46 -21.30
CA PRO A 684 19.22 5.83 -21.67
C PRO A 684 18.15 6.88 -21.39
N PHE A 685 16.86 6.52 -21.42
CA PHE A 685 15.76 7.45 -21.12
C PHE A 685 15.66 7.92 -19.66
N LEU A 686 16.44 7.35 -18.74
CA LEU A 686 16.57 7.85 -17.36
C LEU A 686 17.76 8.79 -17.18
N LEU A 687 18.66 8.90 -18.19
CA LEU A 687 19.92 9.61 -18.08
C LEU A 687 19.73 11.10 -17.72
N SER A 688 18.75 11.79 -18.32
CA SER A 688 18.40 13.17 -17.98
C SER A 688 17.89 13.31 -16.54
N LYS A 689 17.06 12.36 -16.07
CA LYS A 689 16.59 12.29 -14.67
C LYS A 689 17.76 12.04 -13.71
N VAL A 690 18.74 11.22 -14.10
CA VAL A 690 19.95 10.94 -13.30
C VAL A 690 20.88 12.15 -13.24
N ILE A 691 20.94 12.98 -14.28
CA ILE A 691 21.77 14.19 -14.29
C ILE A 691 21.13 15.32 -13.47
N PHE A 692 19.81 15.53 -13.57
CA PHE A 692 19.14 16.71 -12.99
C PHE A 692 18.31 16.43 -11.73
N ASP A 693 17.71 15.25 -11.60
CA ASP A 693 16.79 14.88 -10.50
C ASP A 693 17.38 13.80 -9.57
N SER A 694 18.70 13.62 -9.56
CA SER A 694 19.36 12.65 -8.67
C SER A 694 19.94 13.27 -7.41
N ARG A 695 20.34 12.41 -6.48
CA ARG A 695 21.09 12.82 -5.29
C ARG A 695 22.56 13.17 -5.56
N ILE A 696 23.09 13.00 -6.78
CA ILE A 696 24.52 13.22 -7.08
C ILE A 696 24.77 14.72 -7.31
N ASN A 697 25.51 15.38 -6.41
CA ASN A 697 25.67 16.84 -6.46
C ASN A 697 26.86 17.31 -7.33
N ASN A 698 27.76 16.41 -7.73
CA ASN A 698 29.06 16.76 -8.31
C ASN A 698 29.27 16.25 -9.75
N ILE A 699 28.20 16.23 -10.56
CA ILE A 699 28.29 15.93 -12.00
C ILE A 699 28.78 17.18 -12.75
N GLU A 700 29.92 17.09 -13.42
CA GLU A 700 30.45 18.17 -14.26
C GLU A 700 29.54 18.42 -15.50
N PRO A 701 29.10 19.66 -15.80
CA PRO A 701 28.22 19.95 -16.94
C PRO A 701 28.76 19.48 -18.30
N GLY A 702 30.09 19.54 -18.49
CA GLY A 702 30.75 19.02 -19.70
C GLY A 702 30.65 17.49 -19.84
N LEU A 703 30.74 16.76 -18.72
CA LEU A 703 30.54 15.32 -18.70
C LEU A 703 29.08 14.95 -18.97
N ALA A 704 28.15 15.66 -18.34
CA ALA A 704 26.71 15.49 -18.57
C ALA A 704 26.33 15.74 -20.05
N LEU A 705 26.89 16.78 -20.70
CA LEU A 705 26.65 17.08 -22.10
C LEU A 705 27.23 15.99 -23.04
N ALA A 706 28.40 15.44 -22.71
CA ALA A 706 28.98 14.32 -23.45
C ALA A 706 28.08 13.07 -23.41
N TYR A 707 27.47 12.78 -22.27
CA TYR A 707 26.54 11.66 -22.13
C TYR A 707 25.18 11.89 -22.81
N LEU A 708 24.59 13.09 -22.72
CA LEU A 708 23.35 13.40 -23.44
C LEU A 708 23.55 13.48 -24.96
N SER A 709 24.71 13.93 -25.44
CA SER A 709 25.03 13.87 -26.89
C SER A 709 25.25 12.43 -27.37
N LYS A 710 25.97 11.59 -26.60
CA LYS A 710 26.09 10.13 -26.85
C LYS A 710 24.72 9.46 -26.94
N MET A 711 23.74 9.89 -26.14
CA MET A 711 22.33 9.46 -26.26
C MET A 711 21.63 10.01 -27.51
N LYS A 712 21.77 11.31 -27.84
CA LYS A 712 21.13 11.92 -29.03
C LYS A 712 21.60 11.29 -30.36
N PHE A 713 22.83 10.79 -30.43
CA PHE A 713 23.38 10.13 -31.62
C PHE A 713 23.20 8.60 -31.69
N LYS A 714 22.73 7.93 -30.62
CA LYS A 714 22.37 6.51 -30.66
C LYS A 714 21.04 6.33 -31.40
N SER A 715 21.03 5.53 -32.47
CA SER A 715 19.88 5.35 -33.39
C SER A 715 18.59 4.89 -32.73
N ASP A 716 18.67 4.13 -31.63
CA ASP A 716 17.52 3.46 -31.01
C ASP A 716 16.83 4.34 -29.93
N SER A 717 17.49 5.40 -29.45
CA SER A 717 16.98 6.26 -28.39
C SER A 717 16.34 7.56 -28.92
N ARG A 718 14.99 7.58 -28.98
CA ARG A 718 14.24 8.83 -29.21
C ARG A 718 14.42 9.79 -28.03
N PHE A 719 15.07 10.92 -28.28
CA PHE A 719 15.22 12.03 -27.35
C PHE A 719 13.84 12.58 -26.97
N ARG A 720 13.54 12.63 -25.68
CA ARG A 720 12.23 13.06 -25.13
C ARG A 720 12.21 14.57 -24.91
N PRO A 721 11.04 15.21 -24.86
CA PRO A 721 10.91 16.64 -24.54
C PRO A 721 11.64 17.08 -23.26
N TYR A 722 11.78 16.20 -22.25
CA TYR A 722 12.60 16.46 -21.06
C TYR A 722 14.10 16.47 -21.36
N ASP A 723 14.59 15.49 -22.13
CA ASP A 723 16.00 15.40 -22.53
C ASP A 723 16.45 16.65 -23.31
N TYR A 724 15.57 17.20 -24.18
CA TYR A 724 15.79 18.46 -24.89
C TYR A 724 15.89 19.67 -23.94
N LEU A 725 15.11 19.72 -22.86
CA LEU A 725 15.20 20.80 -21.87
C LEU A 725 16.51 20.70 -21.08
N CYS A 726 16.84 19.52 -20.57
CA CYS A 726 18.11 19.23 -19.87
C CYS A 726 19.32 19.55 -20.75
N TYR A 727 19.32 19.14 -22.02
CA TYR A 727 20.38 19.46 -22.97
C TYR A 727 20.49 20.97 -23.21
N ALA A 728 19.37 21.69 -23.35
CA ALA A 728 19.40 23.15 -23.49
C ALA A 728 19.96 23.84 -22.24
N ILE A 729 19.64 23.37 -21.03
CA ILE A 729 20.18 23.91 -19.76
C ILE A 729 21.70 23.75 -19.71
N LEU A 730 22.25 22.55 -19.98
CA LEU A 730 23.70 22.33 -19.98
C LEU A 730 24.45 23.20 -21.00
N ASN A 731 23.89 23.41 -22.19
CA ASN A 731 24.48 24.32 -23.19
C ASN A 731 24.46 25.79 -22.69
N MET A 732 23.40 26.21 -22.00
CA MET A 732 23.35 27.55 -21.40
C MET A 732 24.38 27.72 -20.28
N GLU A 733 24.63 26.69 -19.46
CA GLU A 733 25.67 26.71 -18.41
C GLU A 733 27.09 26.75 -18.99
N LEU A 734 27.33 26.04 -20.09
CA LEU A 734 28.59 26.03 -20.82
C LEU A 734 28.77 27.26 -21.74
N GLY A 735 27.79 28.17 -21.78
CA GLY A 735 27.89 29.45 -22.48
C GLY A 735 27.50 29.44 -23.97
N ASP A 736 26.85 28.39 -24.48
CA ASP A 736 26.32 28.32 -25.85
C ASP A 736 24.79 28.50 -25.91
N PRO A 737 24.28 29.74 -25.99
CA PRO A 737 22.86 30.00 -26.14
C PRO A 737 22.33 29.66 -27.54
N THR A 738 23.19 29.49 -28.54
CA THR A 738 22.75 29.22 -29.92
C THR A 738 22.34 27.76 -30.08
N GLN A 739 23.13 26.85 -29.52
CA GLN A 739 22.82 25.43 -29.50
C GLN A 739 21.60 25.13 -28.59
N ALA A 740 21.47 25.83 -27.47
CA ALA A 740 20.27 25.77 -26.63
C ALA A 740 19.00 26.25 -27.38
N GLU A 741 19.08 27.35 -28.14
CA GLU A 741 17.94 27.85 -28.94
C GLU A 741 17.54 26.88 -30.06
N ASN A 742 18.51 26.26 -30.74
CA ASN A 742 18.26 25.28 -31.79
C ASN A 742 17.65 23.99 -31.22
N CYS A 743 18.17 23.50 -30.10
CA CYS A 743 17.67 22.33 -29.39
C CYS A 743 16.19 22.46 -29.01
N LEU A 744 15.77 23.62 -28.47
CA LEU A 744 14.37 23.84 -28.08
C LEU A 744 13.41 23.97 -29.28
N LYS A 745 13.89 24.33 -30.48
CA LYS A 745 13.09 24.37 -31.71
C LYS A 745 12.78 22.99 -32.31
N GLU A 746 13.47 21.93 -31.88
CA GLU A 746 13.17 20.55 -32.29
C GLU A 746 11.90 20.01 -31.59
N ILE A 747 11.40 20.67 -30.55
CA ILE A 747 10.18 20.30 -29.82
C ILE A 747 8.98 21.16 -30.26
N SER A 748 7.76 20.60 -30.19
CA SER A 748 6.53 21.39 -30.29
C SER A 748 6.38 22.37 -29.11
N GLU A 749 5.76 23.53 -29.38
CA GLU A 749 5.50 24.57 -28.36
C GLU A 749 4.67 24.05 -27.18
N ASP A 750 3.70 23.16 -27.43
CA ASP A 750 2.86 22.57 -26.39
C ASP A 750 3.63 21.58 -25.52
N SER A 751 4.43 20.70 -26.11
CA SER A 751 5.25 19.75 -25.35
C SER A 751 6.33 20.45 -24.52
N LEU A 752 6.92 21.53 -25.05
CA LEU A 752 7.85 22.38 -24.31
C LEU A 752 7.17 23.05 -23.10
N ALA A 753 5.96 23.58 -23.29
CA ALA A 753 5.17 24.14 -22.18
C ALA A 753 4.90 23.09 -21.09
N THR A 754 4.41 21.89 -21.46
CA THR A 754 4.10 20.83 -20.49
C THR A 754 5.32 20.37 -19.69
N VAL A 755 6.49 20.18 -20.33
CA VAL A 755 7.71 19.80 -19.60
C VAL A 755 8.15 20.90 -18.64
N CYS A 756 8.15 22.15 -19.07
CA CYS A 756 8.50 23.29 -18.23
C CYS A 756 7.55 23.49 -17.04
N ILE A 757 6.27 23.10 -17.15
CA ILE A 757 5.30 23.13 -16.04
C ILE A 757 5.55 21.99 -15.05
N ASN A 758 5.85 20.79 -15.56
CA ASN A 758 6.11 19.60 -14.73
C ASN A 758 7.44 19.70 -13.97
N HIS A 759 8.48 20.25 -14.59
CA HIS A 759 9.82 20.44 -14.02
C HIS A 759 10.12 21.93 -13.78
N TYR A 760 9.17 22.64 -13.17
CA TYR A 760 9.30 24.09 -12.95
C TYR A 760 10.46 24.45 -12.00
N ASP A 761 10.87 23.53 -11.12
CA ASP A 761 11.99 23.73 -10.19
C ASP A 761 13.31 24.07 -10.91
N LEU A 762 13.53 23.48 -12.09
CA LEU A 762 14.67 23.77 -12.99
C LEU A 762 14.64 25.19 -13.59
N LEU A 763 13.51 25.89 -13.51
CA LEU A 763 13.33 27.28 -13.95
C LEU A 763 13.49 28.27 -12.80
N THR A 764 13.24 27.86 -11.55
CA THR A 764 13.16 28.71 -10.36
C THR A 764 14.50 28.95 -9.66
N SER A 765 15.35 29.77 -10.29
CA SER A 765 16.26 30.67 -9.56
C SER A 765 15.72 32.10 -9.65
N ASN A 766 14.59 32.36 -8.97
CA ASN A 766 13.79 33.61 -9.10
C ASN A 766 13.45 33.97 -10.56
N PHE A 767 13.28 32.97 -11.44
CA PHE A 767 13.11 33.15 -12.90
C PHE A 767 14.23 33.95 -13.59
N THR A 768 15.39 34.10 -12.95
CA THR A 768 16.56 34.78 -13.51
C THR A 768 17.47 33.85 -14.32
N SER A 769 17.24 32.53 -14.24
CA SER A 769 18.02 31.49 -14.89
C SER A 769 18.22 31.76 -16.40
N PRO A 770 19.39 31.41 -16.97
CA PRO A 770 19.67 31.67 -18.38
C PRO A 770 18.63 31.06 -19.33
N ILE A 771 18.13 29.85 -19.00
CA ILE A 771 17.07 29.16 -19.74
C ILE A 771 15.73 29.92 -19.70
N CYS A 772 15.34 30.47 -18.54
CA CYS A 772 14.15 31.33 -18.43
C CYS A 772 14.30 32.60 -19.27
N GLN A 773 15.48 33.23 -19.27
CA GLN A 773 15.74 34.39 -20.13
C GLN A 773 15.65 34.05 -21.62
N LEU A 774 16.08 32.85 -22.04
CA LEU A 774 15.96 32.37 -23.42
C LEU A 774 14.48 32.18 -23.79
N LEU A 775 13.69 31.48 -22.96
CA LEU A 775 12.25 31.29 -23.14
C LEU A 775 11.52 32.65 -23.25
N LYS A 776 11.77 33.56 -22.30
CA LYS A 776 11.18 34.92 -22.27
C LYS A 776 11.53 35.76 -23.51
N LYS A 777 12.70 35.57 -24.13
CA LYS A 777 13.14 36.32 -25.31
C LYS A 777 12.65 35.70 -26.62
N ARG A 778 12.75 34.38 -26.78
CA ARG A 778 12.52 33.65 -28.03
C ARG A 778 11.16 32.95 -28.11
N PHE A 779 10.75 32.26 -27.05
CA PHE A 779 9.56 31.41 -26.99
C PHE A 779 8.41 32.09 -26.23
N LYS A 780 8.06 33.32 -26.64
CA LYS A 780 7.16 34.20 -25.87
C LYS A 780 5.78 33.61 -25.58
N PHE A 781 5.18 32.91 -26.55
CA PHE A 781 3.84 32.31 -26.39
C PHE A 781 3.88 31.14 -25.39
N VAL A 782 4.83 30.22 -25.56
CA VAL A 782 5.13 29.13 -24.62
C VAL A 782 5.37 29.67 -23.21
N PHE A 783 6.19 30.71 -23.06
CA PHE A 783 6.48 31.32 -21.76
C PHE A 783 5.23 31.93 -21.10
N THR A 784 4.35 32.60 -21.85
CA THR A 784 3.05 33.04 -21.35
C THR A 784 2.20 31.86 -20.88
N LYS A 785 2.11 30.77 -21.67
CA LYS A 785 1.35 29.57 -21.30
C LYS A 785 1.87 28.91 -20.01
N ILE A 786 3.19 28.78 -19.86
CA ILE A 786 3.83 28.26 -18.64
C ILE A 786 3.44 29.10 -17.42
N LEU A 787 3.56 30.43 -17.49
CA LEU A 787 3.24 31.30 -16.35
C LEU A 787 1.75 31.26 -15.95
N VAL A 788 0.84 31.18 -16.91
CA VAL A 788 -0.61 31.04 -16.63
C VAL A 788 -0.90 29.70 -15.93
N SER A 789 -0.30 28.60 -16.40
CA SER A 789 -0.49 27.28 -15.77
C SER A 789 0.15 27.19 -14.38
N LEU A 790 1.35 27.73 -14.18
CA LEU A 790 2.00 27.73 -12.86
C LEU A 790 1.27 28.63 -11.84
N PHE A 791 0.60 29.68 -12.30
CA PHE A 791 -0.33 30.46 -11.48
C PHE A 791 -1.59 29.66 -11.13
N ALA A 792 -2.16 28.92 -12.08
CA ALA A 792 -3.33 28.07 -11.85
C ALA A 792 -3.07 26.95 -10.84
N ASP A 793 -1.85 26.40 -10.82
CA ASP A 793 -1.35 25.43 -9.83
C ASP A 793 -0.95 26.07 -8.48
N ALA A 794 -1.15 27.39 -8.29
CA ALA A 794 -0.73 28.16 -7.12
C ALA A 794 0.78 28.13 -6.80
N LYS A 795 1.64 27.82 -7.79
CA LYS A 795 3.11 27.78 -7.64
C LYS A 795 3.79 29.16 -7.78
N ILE A 796 3.09 30.15 -8.31
CA ILE A 796 3.58 31.53 -8.51
C ILE A 796 2.49 32.53 -8.13
N ASP A 797 2.87 33.64 -7.50
CA ASP A 797 1.97 34.74 -7.15
C ASP A 797 2.02 35.93 -8.16
N VAL A 798 1.02 36.83 -8.07
CA VAL A 798 0.95 38.02 -8.94
C VAL A 798 2.19 38.93 -8.80
N PRO A 799 2.71 39.23 -7.59
CA PRO A 799 3.97 39.96 -7.42
C PRO A 799 5.16 39.36 -8.17
N THR A 800 5.35 38.04 -8.13
CA THR A 800 6.45 37.39 -8.87
C THR A 800 6.27 37.53 -10.38
N ILE A 801 5.06 37.35 -10.91
CA ILE A 801 4.76 37.56 -12.33
C ILE A 801 5.08 39.00 -12.75
N LEU A 802 4.72 39.99 -11.93
CA LEU A 802 5.03 41.39 -12.20
C LEU A 802 6.55 41.63 -12.21
N ASN A 803 7.28 41.12 -11.20
CA ASN A 803 8.73 41.23 -11.08
C ASN A 803 9.47 40.60 -12.28
N ILE A 804 9.03 39.42 -12.75
CA ILE A 804 9.59 38.75 -13.94
C ILE A 804 9.64 39.69 -15.15
N PHE A 805 8.68 40.58 -15.33
CA PHE A 805 8.60 41.48 -16.50
C PHE A 805 8.96 42.94 -16.21
N GLN A 806 9.34 43.29 -14.98
CA GLN A 806 9.84 44.64 -14.68
C GLN A 806 11.11 44.94 -15.49
N LYS A 807 11.18 46.16 -15.99
CA LYS A 807 12.42 46.80 -16.47
C LYS A 807 12.59 48.08 -15.67
N SER A 808 13.71 48.20 -14.97
CA SER A 808 14.08 49.38 -14.20
C SER A 808 14.53 50.54 -15.11
N ASN A 809 13.56 51.19 -15.76
CA ASN A 809 13.79 52.46 -16.47
C ASN A 809 13.13 53.61 -15.69
N ASN A 810 13.96 54.41 -15.00
CA ASN A 810 13.71 55.79 -14.55
C ASN A 810 12.27 56.12 -14.10
N GLY A 811 11.83 55.52 -12.99
CA GLY A 811 10.69 56.04 -12.21
C GLY A 811 9.29 55.88 -12.82
N GLN A 812 9.12 55.27 -14.00
CA GLN A 812 7.81 54.92 -14.55
C GLN A 812 7.72 53.40 -14.79
N THR A 813 6.81 52.74 -14.07
CA THR A 813 6.50 51.30 -14.17
C THR A 813 5.76 50.97 -15.48
N VAL A 814 6.48 50.96 -16.59
CA VAL A 814 5.95 50.55 -17.90
C VAL A 814 6.07 49.04 -18.05
N TYR A 815 5.00 48.31 -17.72
CA TYR A 815 4.97 46.85 -17.89
C TYR A 815 4.81 46.46 -19.38
N SER A 816 5.51 45.41 -19.79
CA SER A 816 5.49 44.95 -21.19
C SER A 816 4.13 44.38 -21.60
N TYR A 817 3.81 44.43 -22.90
CA TYR A 817 2.59 43.82 -23.49
C TYR A 817 2.40 42.34 -23.07
N ASN A 818 3.49 41.60 -22.89
CA ASN A 818 3.47 40.21 -22.44
C ASN A 818 2.83 40.03 -21.05
N VAL A 819 2.95 41.02 -20.15
CA VAL A 819 2.29 40.98 -18.83
C VAL A 819 0.78 40.97 -19.01
N CYS A 820 0.25 41.84 -19.87
CA CYS A 820 -1.19 41.88 -20.15
C CYS A 820 -1.67 40.56 -20.76
N ARG A 821 -0.89 39.89 -21.61
CA ARG A 821 -1.27 38.53 -22.10
C ARG A 821 -1.28 37.46 -21.00
N VAL A 822 -0.39 37.53 -20.01
CA VAL A 822 -0.42 36.62 -18.85
C VAL A 822 -1.64 36.92 -17.97
N LEU A 823 -1.88 38.18 -17.62
CA LEU A 823 -3.05 38.58 -16.81
C LEU A 823 -4.38 38.32 -17.53
N GLU A 824 -4.45 38.54 -18.85
CA GLU A 824 -5.59 38.17 -19.69
C GLU A 824 -5.85 36.66 -19.64
N GLY A 825 -4.80 35.83 -19.78
CA GLY A 825 -4.93 34.38 -19.70
C GLY A 825 -5.37 33.87 -18.32
N ILE A 826 -4.91 34.51 -17.23
CA ILE A 826 -5.38 34.21 -15.86
C ILE A 826 -6.85 34.59 -15.69
N LEU A 827 -7.29 35.72 -16.25
CA LEU A 827 -8.68 36.19 -16.17
C LEU A 827 -9.65 35.48 -17.14
N ASP A 828 -9.16 34.68 -18.09
CA ASP A 828 -10.00 33.88 -19.00
C ASP A 828 -10.46 32.54 -18.36
N ASP A 829 -9.86 32.13 -17.23
CA ASP A 829 -10.28 31.00 -16.39
C ASP A 829 -11.26 31.45 -15.27
N VAL A 830 -12.14 30.55 -14.83
CA VAL A 830 -13.18 30.73 -13.80
C VAL A 830 -12.64 30.44 -12.39
N LYS A 831 -11.50 29.78 -12.26
CA LYS A 831 -10.99 29.26 -10.97
C LYS A 831 -10.61 30.34 -9.94
N HIS A 832 -10.15 31.51 -10.36
CA HIS A 832 -9.49 32.49 -9.47
C HIS A 832 -10.39 33.68 -9.07
N LYS A 833 -11.67 33.41 -8.75
CA LYS A 833 -12.69 34.45 -8.46
C LYS A 833 -12.27 35.42 -7.35
N ASP A 834 -11.62 34.94 -6.30
CA ASP A 834 -11.31 35.74 -5.11
C ASP A 834 -10.18 36.74 -5.37
N GLN A 835 -9.28 36.44 -6.31
CA GLN A 835 -8.17 37.30 -6.72
C GLN A 835 -8.52 38.21 -7.91
N PHE A 836 -9.75 38.11 -8.43
CA PHE A 836 -10.23 38.90 -9.57
C PHE A 836 -10.00 40.40 -9.39
N THR A 837 -10.33 40.95 -8.21
CA THR A 837 -10.27 42.40 -7.97
C THR A 837 -8.85 42.92 -8.15
N ASP A 838 -7.84 42.28 -7.57
CA ASP A 838 -6.45 42.77 -7.63
C ASP A 838 -5.82 42.58 -9.01
N ILE A 839 -6.05 41.44 -9.65
CA ILE A 839 -5.57 41.16 -11.02
C ILE A 839 -6.21 42.13 -12.02
N ALA A 840 -7.51 42.42 -11.89
CA ALA A 840 -8.21 43.37 -12.73
C ALA A 840 -7.70 44.81 -12.56
N ILE A 841 -7.33 45.24 -11.35
CA ILE A 841 -6.74 46.58 -11.12
C ILE A 841 -5.45 46.73 -11.92
N TYR A 842 -4.49 45.81 -11.74
CA TYR A 842 -3.21 45.86 -12.46
C TYR A 842 -3.42 45.84 -13.98
N LEU A 843 -4.36 45.03 -14.49
CA LEU A 843 -4.63 44.98 -15.93
C LEU A 843 -5.26 46.28 -16.44
N ILE A 844 -6.20 46.87 -15.71
CA ILE A 844 -6.87 48.13 -16.08
C ILE A 844 -5.89 49.30 -16.07
N GLU A 845 -5.03 49.42 -15.05
CA GLU A 845 -3.94 50.42 -15.02
C GLU A 845 -3.09 50.37 -16.29
N GLN A 846 -2.67 49.17 -16.69
CA GLN A 846 -1.85 48.96 -17.88
C GLN A 846 -2.61 49.15 -19.20
N TYR A 847 -3.93 48.98 -19.21
CA TYR A 847 -4.76 49.32 -20.37
C TYR A 847 -4.97 50.83 -20.49
N LEU A 848 -5.34 51.54 -19.42
CA LEU A 848 -5.54 52.99 -19.42
C LEU A 848 -4.26 53.75 -19.81
N ALA A 849 -3.10 53.30 -19.30
CA ALA A 849 -1.79 53.84 -19.67
C ALA A 849 -1.42 53.63 -21.16
N ARG A 850 -2.05 52.66 -21.87
CA ARG A 850 -1.83 52.44 -23.31
C ARG A 850 -2.86 53.12 -24.20
N VAL A 851 -4.13 53.15 -23.79
CA VAL A 851 -5.21 53.86 -24.52
C VAL A 851 -4.90 55.36 -24.58
N SER A 852 -4.34 55.93 -23.52
CA SER A 852 -3.89 57.32 -23.48
C SER A 852 -2.65 57.60 -24.35
N LYS A 853 -1.65 56.71 -24.35
CA LYS A 853 -0.35 56.92 -25.03
C LYS A 853 -0.34 56.63 -26.54
N ARG A 854 -1.41 56.06 -27.13
CA ARG A 854 -1.64 55.87 -28.58
C ARG A 854 -0.46 55.26 -29.39
N ASN A 855 0.05 54.10 -28.98
CA ASN A 855 1.05 53.36 -29.77
C ASN A 855 0.40 52.50 -30.87
N TYR A 856 0.18 53.05 -32.07
CA TYR A 856 -0.33 52.31 -33.26
C TYR A 856 0.74 51.42 -33.94
N SER A 857 1.64 50.79 -33.17
CA SER A 857 2.83 50.08 -33.69
C SER A 857 2.94 48.62 -33.24
N GLU A 858 1.81 47.93 -33.06
CA GLU A 858 1.77 46.48 -32.86
C GLU A 858 0.99 45.82 -34.02
N LYS A 859 1.52 44.72 -34.55
CA LYS A 859 1.02 44.10 -35.79
C LYS A 859 -0.44 43.69 -35.63
N LEU A 860 -1.30 44.17 -36.53
CA LEU A 860 -2.70 43.76 -36.64
C LEU A 860 -2.78 42.22 -36.73
N GLU A 861 -3.33 41.58 -35.70
CA GLU A 861 -3.61 40.14 -35.71
C GLU A 861 -4.68 39.84 -36.77
N THR A 862 -4.50 38.77 -37.53
CA THR A 862 -5.39 38.41 -38.65
C THR A 862 -6.78 37.94 -38.20
N ASN A 863 -6.95 37.65 -36.91
CA ASN A 863 -8.22 37.21 -36.32
C ASN A 863 -8.89 38.39 -35.60
N HIS A 864 -10.09 38.77 -36.04
CA HIS A 864 -10.81 39.96 -35.54
C HIS A 864 -11.54 39.75 -34.20
N HIS A 865 -10.99 38.92 -33.32
CA HIS A 865 -11.54 38.57 -32.02
C HIS A 865 -10.66 39.15 -30.90
N HIS A 866 -10.93 40.40 -30.52
CA HIS A 866 -10.08 41.14 -29.59
C HIS A 866 -10.42 40.94 -28.11
N VAL A 867 -11.63 40.48 -27.79
CA VAL A 867 -12.02 40.14 -26.41
C VAL A 867 -11.81 38.64 -26.22
N PRO A 868 -11.15 38.18 -25.14
CA PRO A 868 -11.08 36.76 -24.79
C PRO A 868 -12.48 36.13 -24.73
N LYS A 869 -12.60 34.90 -25.23
CA LYS A 869 -13.90 34.19 -25.37
C LYS A 869 -14.10 33.10 -24.30
N GLY A 870 -13.20 32.99 -23.32
CA GLY A 870 -13.30 31.97 -22.29
C GLY A 870 -14.48 32.19 -21.36
N ASN A 871 -14.75 31.18 -20.52
CA ASN A 871 -15.84 31.22 -19.54
C ASN A 871 -15.53 32.10 -18.31
N GLY A 872 -14.32 32.68 -18.23
CA GLY A 872 -13.82 33.45 -17.10
C GLY A 872 -14.47 34.83 -16.90
N HIS A 873 -13.63 35.84 -16.73
CA HIS A 873 -14.05 37.13 -16.17
C HIS A 873 -14.35 38.22 -17.21
N PHE A 874 -14.00 38.03 -18.48
CA PHE A 874 -14.40 38.92 -19.58
C PHE A 874 -15.87 38.67 -19.97
N ALA A 875 -16.73 39.67 -19.80
CA ALA A 875 -18.16 39.54 -20.08
C ALA A 875 -18.55 40.09 -21.47
N VAL A 876 -19.70 39.63 -21.97
CA VAL A 876 -20.35 40.21 -23.14
C VAL A 876 -20.65 41.69 -22.89
N ARG A 877 -20.24 42.56 -23.81
CA ARG A 877 -20.50 44.01 -23.74
C ARG A 877 -21.98 44.31 -23.97
N PHE A 878 -22.52 45.29 -23.26
CA PHE A 878 -23.87 45.80 -23.52
C PHE A 878 -23.95 46.48 -24.90
N LYS A 879 -25.07 46.29 -25.62
CA LYS A 879 -25.23 46.77 -27.00
C LYS A 879 -25.21 48.30 -27.13
N TRP A 880 -25.66 49.04 -26.11
CA TRP A 880 -25.65 50.50 -26.13
C TRP A 880 -24.23 51.09 -26.16
N LEU A 881 -23.20 50.35 -25.73
CA LEU A 881 -21.79 50.77 -25.81
C LEU A 881 -21.29 50.94 -27.24
N ASP A 882 -21.92 50.26 -28.20
CA ASP A 882 -21.60 50.36 -29.64
C ASP A 882 -22.29 51.58 -30.27
N SER A 883 -23.34 52.10 -29.65
CA SER A 883 -24.00 53.35 -30.05
C SER A 883 -23.35 54.61 -29.47
N MET A 884 -22.24 54.48 -28.74
CA MET A 884 -21.51 55.57 -28.09
C MET A 884 -20.08 55.70 -28.62
N LEU A 885 -19.53 56.91 -28.56
CA LEU A 885 -18.13 57.19 -28.95
C LEU A 885 -17.15 56.22 -28.25
N PRO A 886 -16.18 55.64 -28.97
CA PRO A 886 -15.81 55.95 -30.36
C PRO A 886 -16.74 55.37 -31.43
N PHE A 887 -17.66 54.48 -31.13
CA PHE A 887 -18.51 53.83 -32.12
C PHE A 887 -19.76 54.68 -32.44
N SER A 888 -20.57 54.23 -33.39
CA SER A 888 -21.78 54.94 -33.87
C SER A 888 -22.81 53.96 -34.44
N GLY A 889 -22.93 52.78 -33.83
CA GLY A 889 -23.55 51.58 -34.37
C GLY A 889 -22.60 50.39 -34.30
N ASP A 890 -22.89 49.32 -35.06
CA ASP A 890 -22.10 48.08 -35.04
C ASP A 890 -20.59 48.33 -35.16
N THR A 891 -19.79 47.62 -34.34
CA THR A 891 -18.34 47.83 -34.24
C THR A 891 -17.65 47.67 -35.62
N PRO A 892 -17.02 48.72 -36.19
CA PRO A 892 -16.49 48.67 -37.55
C PRO A 892 -15.41 47.60 -37.75
N CYS A 893 -15.51 46.90 -38.88
CA CYS A 893 -14.62 45.81 -39.26
C CYS A 893 -13.21 46.37 -39.59
N PRO A 894 -12.11 45.60 -39.41
CA PRO A 894 -10.76 46.06 -39.76
C PRO A 894 -10.54 46.28 -41.26
N GLN A 895 -11.55 45.98 -42.10
CA GLN A 895 -11.57 46.39 -43.50
C GLN A 895 -11.48 47.92 -43.64
N ASP A 896 -12.17 48.67 -42.77
CA ASP A 896 -12.30 50.14 -42.78
C ASP A 896 -11.21 50.87 -41.97
N CYS A 897 -10.11 50.18 -41.65
CA CYS A 897 -9.05 50.72 -40.80
C CYS A 897 -8.15 51.74 -41.52
N ILE A 898 -8.18 52.99 -41.06
CA ILE A 898 -7.39 54.13 -41.59
C ILE A 898 -5.87 53.90 -41.46
N PHE A 899 -5.44 53.08 -40.49
CA PHE A 899 -4.02 52.83 -40.18
C PHE A 899 -3.46 51.53 -40.79
N LYS A 900 -4.12 50.94 -41.80
CA LYS A 900 -3.60 49.74 -42.48
C LYS A 900 -2.28 50.04 -43.23
N PRO A 901 -1.18 49.32 -42.95
CA PRO A 901 0.01 49.37 -43.80
C PRO A 901 -0.30 48.66 -45.13
N SER A 902 -0.20 49.41 -46.23
CA SER A 902 -0.41 48.89 -47.59
C SER A 902 0.70 47.92 -47.98
N THR A 903 0.39 46.62 -47.97
CA THR A 903 1.24 45.60 -48.59
C THR A 903 0.50 44.95 -49.74
N PHE A 904 0.77 45.44 -50.95
CA PHE A 904 0.53 44.69 -52.18
C PHE A 904 1.26 43.35 -52.10
N LYS A 905 0.56 42.25 -52.38
CA LYS A 905 1.19 41.05 -52.93
C LYS A 905 0.69 40.88 -54.37
N SER A 906 1.61 41.08 -55.30
CA SER A 906 1.44 40.73 -56.71
C SER A 906 1.36 39.21 -56.89
N SER A 907 0.40 38.75 -57.70
CA SER A 907 0.46 37.59 -58.61
C SER A 907 1.11 36.27 -58.11
N SER A 908 0.46 35.12 -58.24
CA SER A 908 -0.05 34.63 -59.53
C SER A 908 -0.93 33.37 -59.37
N GLN A 909 -1.91 33.23 -60.28
CA GLN A 909 -2.39 32.01 -60.99
C GLN A 909 -2.47 30.67 -60.22
N GLN A 910 -3.50 29.82 -60.31
CA GLN A 910 -4.77 29.67 -61.06
C GLN A 910 -5.59 28.57 -60.30
N ASP A 911 -6.87 28.20 -60.51
CA ASP A 911 -7.98 28.51 -61.43
C ASP A 911 -9.30 27.96 -60.78
N GLN A 912 -10.55 27.99 -61.30
CA GLN A 912 -11.19 28.49 -62.53
C GLN A 912 -12.70 28.82 -62.26
N MET A 913 -13.37 29.50 -63.20
CA MET A 913 -14.83 29.67 -63.46
C MET A 913 -15.88 29.44 -62.33
N SER A 914 -16.74 30.42 -62.02
CA SER A 914 -17.77 30.89 -62.98
C SER A 914 -18.37 32.28 -62.65
N SER A 915 -18.93 32.91 -63.69
CA SER A 915 -19.56 34.24 -63.82
C SER A 915 -20.61 34.63 -62.76
N ASN A 916 -20.87 35.91 -62.42
CA ASN A 916 -21.01 37.10 -63.27
C ASN A 916 -20.66 38.44 -62.56
N VAL A 917 -20.35 39.49 -63.35
CA VAL A 917 -19.97 40.84 -62.88
C VAL A 917 -21.00 41.89 -63.31
N ILE A 918 -21.39 42.81 -62.40
CA ILE A 918 -21.78 44.18 -62.78
C ILE A 918 -21.13 45.20 -61.81
N ASN A 919 -20.43 46.18 -62.37
CA ASN A 919 -19.74 47.26 -61.68
C ASN A 919 -20.68 48.21 -60.88
N ARG A 920 -20.16 48.78 -59.78
CA ARG A 920 -20.35 50.22 -59.47
C ARG A 920 -19.23 50.76 -58.56
N LYS A 921 -18.81 52.00 -58.85
CA LYS A 921 -17.73 52.76 -58.18
C LYS A 921 -18.17 53.26 -56.79
N PRO A 922 -17.23 53.62 -55.89
CA PRO A 922 -17.59 54.15 -54.57
C PRO A 922 -18.34 55.48 -54.69
N PHE A 923 -19.51 55.56 -54.04
CA PHE A 923 -20.23 56.81 -53.86
C PHE A 923 -19.76 57.49 -52.57
N LEU A 924 -19.11 58.64 -52.72
CA LEU A 924 -19.00 59.62 -51.64
C LEU A 924 -20.40 60.20 -51.39
N HIS A 925 -21.07 59.75 -50.33
CA HIS A 925 -22.10 60.55 -49.66
C HIS A 925 -21.40 61.39 -48.59
N SER A 926 -21.02 62.64 -48.87
CA SER A 926 -21.89 63.83 -48.97
C SER A 926 -22.44 64.24 -47.60
N ILE A 927 -21.66 65.09 -46.91
CA ILE A 927 -22.11 65.81 -45.72
C ILE A 927 -23.14 66.85 -46.13
N SER A 928 -24.38 66.68 -45.68
CA SER A 928 -25.45 67.67 -45.69
C SER A 928 -26.52 67.19 -44.68
N SER A 929 -27.05 67.99 -43.76
CA SER A 929 -26.98 69.45 -43.63
C SER A 929 -27.24 69.88 -42.18
N TYR A 930 -26.39 70.74 -41.61
CA TYR A 930 -26.78 71.68 -40.56
C TYR A 930 -26.05 73.00 -40.81
N SER A 931 -26.82 74.05 -41.06
CA SER A 931 -26.30 75.38 -41.39
C SER A 931 -26.46 76.35 -40.22
N GLN A 932 -25.30 76.79 -39.71
CA GLN A 932 -25.06 78.06 -39.00
C GLN A 932 -25.65 78.18 -37.57
N SER A 933 -24.99 78.86 -36.61
CA SER A 933 -23.90 79.84 -36.74
C SER A 933 -22.82 79.79 -35.64
N ASN A 934 -21.55 79.86 -36.06
CA ASN A 934 -20.36 80.54 -35.49
C ASN A 934 -20.14 80.52 -33.95
N ASN A 935 -19.01 80.00 -33.45
CA ASN A 935 -17.65 80.53 -33.73
C ASN A 935 -16.57 79.44 -33.88
N LEU A 936 -15.43 79.85 -34.46
CA LEU A 936 -14.22 79.04 -34.72
C LEU A 936 -13.23 79.06 -33.53
N GLU A 937 -12.14 78.28 -33.69
CA GLU A 937 -11.08 77.91 -32.72
C GLU A 937 -11.43 76.61 -31.95
N ASP A 938 -10.68 75.51 -32.02
CA ASP A 938 -9.29 75.34 -32.48
C ASP A 938 -9.01 73.96 -33.14
N SER A 939 -8.04 73.89 -34.05
CA SER A 939 -7.84 72.77 -34.96
C SER A 939 -6.77 71.75 -34.52
N LYS A 940 -7.19 70.58 -33.99
CA LYS A 940 -6.33 69.37 -33.84
C LYS A 940 -7.08 68.06 -34.12
N ASN A 941 -7.69 67.93 -35.30
CA ASN A 941 -8.26 66.66 -35.77
C ASN A 941 -7.18 65.63 -36.14
N LEU A 942 -6.67 64.93 -35.13
CA LEU A 942 -6.01 63.63 -35.29
C LEU A 942 -7.05 62.64 -35.82
N LEU A 943 -6.88 62.11 -37.04
CA LEU A 943 -7.75 61.07 -37.59
C LEU A 943 -7.85 59.91 -36.59
N TYR A 944 -9.06 59.68 -36.08
CA TYR A 944 -9.35 58.57 -35.18
C TYR A 944 -9.83 57.37 -36.01
N CYS A 945 -9.30 56.19 -35.73
CA CYS A 945 -9.76 54.96 -36.37
C CYS A 945 -10.73 54.23 -35.44
N HIS A 946 -11.97 54.09 -35.89
CA HIS A 946 -13.08 53.53 -35.12
C HIS A 946 -13.20 52.00 -35.24
N CYS A 947 -12.23 51.31 -35.87
CA CYS A 947 -12.31 49.87 -36.08
C CYS A 947 -12.02 49.05 -34.81
N CYS A 948 -12.57 47.83 -34.73
CA CYS A 948 -12.43 46.97 -33.56
C CYS A 948 -10.97 46.63 -33.20
N CYS A 949 -10.04 46.63 -34.17
CA CYS A 949 -8.61 46.49 -33.92
C CYS A 949 -8.00 47.71 -33.20
N CYS A 950 -8.30 48.92 -33.68
CA CYS A 950 -7.76 50.16 -33.09
C CYS A 950 -8.35 50.45 -31.71
N CYS A 951 -9.60 50.05 -31.50
CA CYS A 951 -10.29 50.16 -30.21
C CYS A 951 -10.13 48.90 -29.33
N ALA A 952 -9.28 47.92 -29.69
CA ALA A 952 -9.21 46.61 -29.04
C ALA A 952 -9.03 46.67 -27.50
N ILE A 953 -8.18 47.58 -27.01
CA ILE A 953 -7.95 47.75 -25.56
C ILE A 953 -9.19 48.35 -24.86
N LEU A 954 -9.90 49.27 -25.52
CA LEU A 954 -11.16 49.82 -25.00
C LEU A 954 -12.26 48.75 -24.94
N LEU A 955 -12.33 47.88 -25.95
CA LEU A 955 -13.25 46.74 -25.97
C LEU A 955 -12.97 45.76 -24.82
N LYS A 956 -11.70 45.44 -24.54
CA LYS A 956 -11.29 44.64 -23.38
C LYS A 956 -11.64 45.30 -22.04
N LEU A 957 -11.39 46.61 -21.90
CA LEU A 957 -11.76 47.40 -20.71
C LEU A 957 -13.27 47.36 -20.45
N GLN A 958 -14.08 47.64 -21.48
CA GLN A 958 -15.54 47.61 -21.38
C GLN A 958 -16.05 46.21 -21.01
N SER A 959 -15.52 45.15 -21.63
CA SER A 959 -15.88 43.75 -21.32
C SER A 959 -15.56 43.37 -19.87
N LEU A 960 -14.40 43.79 -19.35
CA LEU A 960 -13.99 43.53 -17.97
C LEU A 960 -14.88 44.27 -16.95
N LEU A 961 -15.28 45.51 -17.26
CA LEU A 961 -16.24 46.26 -16.43
C LEU A 961 -17.68 45.75 -16.54
N CYS A 962 -18.09 45.16 -17.68
CA CYS A 962 -19.39 44.50 -17.81
C CYS A 962 -19.49 43.23 -16.93
N SER A 963 -18.37 42.71 -16.42
CA SER A 963 -18.31 41.47 -15.62
C SER A 963 -19.17 41.51 -14.36
N LYS A 964 -19.85 40.39 -14.07
CA LYS A 964 -20.62 40.17 -12.83
C LYS A 964 -19.75 40.13 -11.57
N TYR A 965 -18.44 39.93 -11.72
CA TYR A 965 -17.45 39.92 -10.63
C TYR A 965 -16.91 41.32 -10.29
N CYS A 966 -17.33 42.35 -11.02
CA CYS A 966 -16.85 43.72 -10.85
C CYS A 966 -17.39 44.35 -9.55
N THR A 967 -16.54 44.45 -8.53
CA THR A 967 -16.88 44.95 -7.19
C THR A 967 -16.91 46.48 -7.12
N LYS A 968 -17.63 47.05 -6.13
CA LYS A 968 -17.62 48.49 -5.83
C LYS A 968 -16.19 49.01 -5.55
N GLN A 969 -15.34 48.19 -4.93
CA GLN A 969 -13.94 48.53 -4.65
C GLN A 969 -13.08 48.65 -5.92
N LEU A 970 -13.23 47.71 -6.86
CA LEU A 970 -12.60 47.79 -8.19
C LEU A 970 -13.01 49.09 -8.88
N VAL A 971 -14.32 49.33 -8.99
CA VAL A 971 -14.88 50.50 -9.68
C VAL A 971 -14.41 51.82 -9.09
N LEU A 972 -14.32 51.95 -7.76
CA LEU A 972 -13.83 53.16 -7.10
C LEU A 972 -12.33 53.42 -7.37
N LYS A 973 -11.51 52.37 -7.53
CA LYS A 973 -10.11 52.52 -7.98
C LYS A 973 -10.04 52.93 -9.46
N VAL A 974 -10.86 52.31 -10.31
CA VAL A 974 -10.92 52.63 -11.74
C VAL A 974 -11.36 54.08 -12.00
N LEU A 975 -12.33 54.61 -11.26
CA LEU A 975 -12.73 56.03 -11.39
C LEU A 975 -11.57 56.98 -11.08
N LYS A 976 -10.83 56.76 -9.98
CA LYS A 976 -9.64 57.57 -9.64
C LYS A 976 -8.58 57.51 -10.74
N LEU A 977 -8.35 56.34 -11.32
CA LEU A 977 -7.41 56.17 -12.44
C LEU A 977 -7.92 56.87 -13.71
N LEU A 978 -9.23 56.84 -13.98
CA LEU A 978 -9.81 57.51 -15.16
C LEU A 978 -9.63 59.04 -15.11
N ASP A 979 -9.59 59.65 -13.93
CA ASP A 979 -9.34 61.10 -13.79
C ASP A 979 -7.96 61.52 -14.36
N GLU A 980 -6.96 60.63 -14.27
CA GLU A 980 -5.59 60.88 -14.76
C GLU A 980 -5.44 60.81 -16.29
N TYR A 981 -6.43 60.26 -17.01
CA TYR A 981 -6.34 60.00 -18.45
C TYR A 981 -7.47 60.67 -19.26
N SER A 982 -7.15 61.03 -20.51
CA SER A 982 -8.11 61.57 -21.48
C SER A 982 -8.00 60.82 -22.82
N PHE A 983 -9.11 60.26 -23.29
CA PHE A 983 -9.21 59.52 -24.55
C PHE A 983 -10.67 59.37 -25.00
N VAL A 984 -10.88 59.15 -26.31
CA VAL A 984 -12.20 58.92 -26.88
C VAL A 984 -12.77 57.60 -26.37
N GLY A 985 -13.98 57.63 -25.80
CA GLY A 985 -14.61 56.49 -25.14
C GLY A 985 -14.44 56.43 -23.62
N LYS A 986 -13.74 57.40 -23.00
CA LYS A 986 -13.67 57.54 -21.53
C LYS A 986 -15.06 57.53 -20.89
N ASP A 987 -16.02 58.24 -21.49
CA ASP A 987 -17.40 58.38 -20.98
C ASP A 987 -18.12 57.03 -20.85
N THR A 988 -17.86 56.10 -21.77
CA THR A 988 -18.44 54.74 -21.72
C THR A 988 -17.99 53.98 -20.47
N LEU A 989 -16.72 54.11 -20.09
CA LEU A 989 -16.17 53.51 -18.88
C LEU A 989 -16.70 54.22 -17.63
N MET A 990 -16.83 55.55 -17.67
CA MET A 990 -17.40 56.34 -16.58
C MET A 990 -18.86 55.96 -16.29
N LEU A 991 -19.70 55.72 -17.31
CA LEU A 991 -21.08 55.24 -17.12
C LEU A 991 -21.14 53.82 -16.52
N LEU A 992 -20.31 52.89 -17.03
CA LEU A 992 -20.16 51.53 -16.47
C LEU A 992 -19.72 51.57 -14.99
N CYS A 993 -18.92 52.56 -14.61
CA CYS A 993 -18.46 52.75 -13.24
C CYS A 993 -19.48 53.46 -12.35
N TRP A 994 -19.97 54.63 -12.74
CA TRP A 994 -20.85 55.46 -11.89
C TRP A 994 -22.12 54.74 -11.45
N SER A 995 -22.73 53.94 -12.35
CA SER A 995 -23.90 53.10 -12.06
C SER A 995 -23.72 52.10 -10.90
N ARG A 996 -22.48 51.78 -10.51
CA ARG A 996 -22.15 50.86 -9.39
C ARG A 996 -21.59 51.57 -8.16
N THR A 997 -21.65 52.90 -8.13
CA THR A 997 -21.14 53.75 -7.05
C THR A 997 -22.21 54.70 -6.51
N ASN A 998 -21.82 55.62 -5.64
CA ASN A 998 -22.74 56.63 -5.12
C ASN A 998 -23.04 57.74 -6.15
N PHE A 999 -22.29 57.82 -7.27
CA PHE A 999 -22.40 58.85 -8.31
C PHE A 999 -23.55 58.58 -9.32
N ILE A 1000 -24.68 58.08 -8.83
CA ILE A 1000 -25.81 57.70 -9.69
C ILE A 1000 -26.52 58.92 -10.28
N ARG A 1001 -26.53 60.05 -9.56
CA ARG A 1001 -27.17 61.29 -10.03
C ARG A 1001 -26.38 61.87 -11.21
N GLU A 1002 -25.06 61.87 -11.11
CA GLU A 1002 -24.11 62.29 -12.15
C GLU A 1002 -24.24 61.41 -13.39
N CYS A 1003 -24.36 60.09 -13.21
CA CYS A 1003 -24.66 59.13 -14.28
C CYS A 1003 -25.97 59.48 -15.01
N VAL A 1004 -27.06 59.68 -14.26
CA VAL A 1004 -28.38 60.05 -14.79
C VAL A 1004 -28.34 61.39 -15.53
N VAL A 1005 -27.74 62.42 -14.94
CA VAL A 1005 -27.62 63.77 -15.53
C VAL A 1005 -26.84 63.70 -16.84
N TYR A 1006 -25.68 63.04 -16.85
CA TYR A 1006 -24.83 62.93 -18.02
C TYR A 1006 -25.51 62.16 -19.16
N LEU A 1007 -26.15 61.04 -18.82
CA LEU A 1007 -26.91 60.19 -19.74
C LEU A 1007 -28.07 60.96 -20.38
N MET A 1008 -28.86 61.69 -19.58
CA MET A 1008 -30.00 62.48 -20.03
C MET A 1008 -29.62 63.81 -20.70
N THR A 1009 -28.38 64.26 -20.58
CA THR A 1009 -27.89 65.45 -21.31
C THR A 1009 -27.32 65.06 -22.68
N ASN A 1010 -26.55 63.97 -22.74
CA ASN A 1010 -25.75 63.65 -23.92
C ASN A 1010 -26.27 62.45 -24.75
N TYR A 1011 -27.07 61.55 -24.18
CA TYR A 1011 -27.44 60.26 -24.79
C TYR A 1011 -28.91 59.85 -24.50
N ILE A 1012 -29.86 60.79 -24.63
CA ILE A 1012 -31.28 60.61 -24.28
C ILE A 1012 -31.89 59.34 -24.92
N ASP A 1013 -31.65 59.10 -26.20
CA ASP A 1013 -32.23 57.95 -26.92
C ASP A 1013 -31.75 56.58 -26.41
N LEU A 1014 -30.55 56.53 -25.82
CA LEU A 1014 -29.97 55.32 -25.21
C LEU A 1014 -30.34 55.18 -23.73
N ALA A 1015 -30.94 56.21 -23.11
CA ALA A 1015 -31.12 56.29 -21.67
C ALA A 1015 -31.83 55.07 -21.05
N ILE A 1016 -32.91 54.61 -21.70
CA ILE A 1016 -33.68 53.44 -21.22
C ILE A 1016 -32.92 52.12 -21.43
N GLN A 1017 -32.17 51.97 -22.52
CA GLN A 1017 -31.39 50.74 -22.76
C GLN A 1017 -30.26 50.63 -21.73
N CYS A 1018 -29.52 51.72 -21.56
CA CYS A 1018 -28.44 51.83 -20.59
C CYS A 1018 -28.93 51.67 -19.15
N ALA A 1019 -30.05 52.31 -18.77
CA ALA A 1019 -30.65 52.12 -17.45
C ALA A 1019 -31.13 50.68 -17.19
N ASN A 1020 -31.73 50.01 -18.18
CA ASN A 1020 -32.16 48.60 -18.04
C ASN A 1020 -30.98 47.65 -17.77
N ASP A 1021 -29.84 47.87 -18.43
CA ASP A 1021 -28.63 47.06 -18.28
C ASP A 1021 -27.82 47.40 -17.01
N LEU A 1022 -27.85 48.65 -16.55
CA LEU A 1022 -27.00 49.14 -15.45
C LEU A 1022 -27.71 49.31 -14.09
N PHE A 1023 -29.00 49.65 -14.05
CA PHE A 1023 -29.69 50.03 -12.82
C PHE A 1023 -30.36 48.82 -12.16
N VAL A 1024 -29.64 48.23 -11.21
CA VAL A 1024 -30.07 47.06 -10.44
C VAL A 1024 -31.02 47.47 -9.30
N TRP A 1025 -30.81 48.63 -8.67
CA TRP A 1025 -31.51 49.02 -7.45
C TRP A 1025 -32.67 49.98 -7.71
N LYS A 1026 -33.76 49.78 -6.95
CA LYS A 1026 -34.97 50.60 -6.92
C LYS A 1026 -34.69 52.12 -6.89
N SER A 1027 -33.76 52.56 -6.03
CA SER A 1027 -33.38 53.96 -5.88
C SER A 1027 -32.78 54.62 -7.12
N GLN A 1028 -32.11 53.85 -7.99
CA GLN A 1028 -31.45 54.39 -9.19
C GLN A 1028 -32.50 54.81 -10.24
N TRP A 1029 -33.57 54.03 -10.36
CA TRP A 1029 -34.73 54.36 -11.19
C TRP A 1029 -35.53 55.54 -10.65
N GLN A 1030 -35.60 55.72 -9.32
CA GLN A 1030 -36.20 56.92 -8.71
C GLN A 1030 -35.41 58.18 -9.05
N THR A 1031 -34.06 58.14 -8.97
CA THR A 1031 -33.22 59.29 -9.36
C THR A 1031 -33.41 59.66 -10.83
N LEU A 1032 -33.54 58.68 -11.72
CA LEU A 1032 -33.85 58.92 -13.13
C LEU A 1032 -35.26 59.53 -13.32
N LEU A 1033 -36.28 59.01 -12.64
CA LEU A 1033 -37.64 59.56 -12.71
C LEU A 1033 -37.69 61.02 -12.22
N GLN A 1034 -37.05 61.30 -11.08
CA GLN A 1034 -36.98 62.66 -10.51
C GLN A 1034 -36.30 63.63 -11.48
N TYR A 1035 -35.17 63.25 -12.06
CA TYR A 1035 -34.47 64.10 -13.03
C TYR A 1035 -35.26 64.31 -14.34
N VAL A 1036 -35.99 63.29 -14.82
CA VAL A 1036 -36.91 63.44 -15.96
C VAL A 1036 -38.04 64.43 -15.64
N PHE A 1037 -38.57 64.45 -14.42
CA PHE A 1037 -39.55 65.46 -14.00
C PHE A 1037 -38.93 66.86 -13.84
N GLU A 1038 -37.71 66.99 -13.33
CA GLU A 1038 -36.96 68.26 -13.30
C GLU A 1038 -36.81 68.83 -14.73
N LEU A 1039 -36.41 68.00 -15.70
CA LEU A 1039 -36.28 68.39 -17.11
C LEU A 1039 -37.61 68.79 -17.77
N LEU A 1040 -38.72 68.12 -17.44
CA LEU A 1040 -40.04 68.46 -17.99
C LEU A 1040 -40.64 69.75 -17.39
N LYS A 1041 -40.19 70.18 -16.21
CA LYS A 1041 -40.61 71.46 -15.60
C LYS A 1041 -39.82 72.66 -16.12
N ASN A 1042 -38.63 72.44 -16.68
CA ASN A 1042 -37.81 73.49 -17.30
C ASN A 1042 -38.20 73.66 -18.78
N ASN A 1043 -38.83 74.78 -19.12
CA ASN A 1043 -39.48 74.97 -20.43
C ASN A 1043 -38.54 75.13 -21.64
N ASP A 1044 -37.24 75.30 -21.44
CA ASP A 1044 -36.29 75.72 -22.50
C ASP A 1044 -35.94 74.63 -23.54
N MET A 1045 -36.39 73.38 -23.35
CA MET A 1045 -35.96 72.20 -24.13
C MET A 1045 -37.04 71.67 -25.09
N GLU A 1046 -37.79 72.55 -25.77
CA GLU A 1046 -38.89 72.20 -26.71
C GLU A 1046 -38.54 71.07 -27.70
N LEU A 1047 -37.35 71.14 -28.31
CA LEU A 1047 -36.89 70.17 -29.33
C LEU A 1047 -36.74 68.74 -28.80
N ASN A 1048 -36.44 68.55 -27.52
CA ASN A 1048 -36.18 67.24 -26.91
C ASN A 1048 -37.39 66.69 -26.11
N LYS A 1049 -38.47 67.47 -25.94
CA LYS A 1049 -39.70 67.04 -25.26
C LYS A 1049 -40.21 65.65 -25.69
N PRO A 1050 -40.33 65.28 -26.98
CA PRO A 1050 -40.81 63.95 -27.37
C PRO A 1050 -39.87 62.80 -26.95
N ALA A 1051 -38.54 63.02 -26.99
CA ALA A 1051 -37.57 62.03 -26.54
C ALA A 1051 -37.61 61.85 -25.00
N ILE A 1052 -37.74 62.95 -24.25
CA ILE A 1052 -37.89 62.93 -22.79
C ILE A 1052 -39.20 62.24 -22.37
N ILE A 1053 -40.31 62.46 -23.09
CA ILE A 1053 -41.59 61.76 -22.86
C ILE A 1053 -41.45 60.25 -23.15
N LYS A 1054 -40.73 59.87 -24.21
CA LYS A 1054 -40.43 58.45 -24.52
C LYS A 1054 -39.61 57.79 -23.41
N VAL A 1055 -38.62 58.50 -22.85
CA VAL A 1055 -37.89 58.05 -21.65
C VAL A 1055 -38.85 57.94 -20.46
N LEU A 1056 -39.69 58.94 -20.20
CA LEU A 1056 -40.66 58.89 -19.10
C LEU A 1056 -41.57 57.66 -19.18
N HIS A 1057 -42.12 57.34 -20.36
CA HIS A 1057 -42.89 56.10 -20.56
C HIS A 1057 -42.08 54.85 -20.21
N GLY A 1058 -40.81 54.76 -20.64
CA GLY A 1058 -39.93 53.63 -20.34
C GLY A 1058 -39.60 53.50 -18.85
N VAL A 1059 -39.33 54.61 -18.16
CA VAL A 1059 -39.07 54.64 -16.71
C VAL A 1059 -40.32 54.22 -15.94
N LEU A 1060 -41.49 54.80 -16.26
CA LEU A 1060 -42.76 54.44 -15.62
C LEU A 1060 -43.06 52.95 -15.80
N HIS A 1061 -42.99 52.42 -17.02
CA HIS A 1061 -43.22 51.00 -17.32
C HIS A 1061 -42.24 50.04 -16.62
N ARG A 1062 -41.02 50.50 -16.30
CA ARG A 1062 -40.08 49.72 -15.47
C ARG A 1062 -40.47 49.77 -13.99
N LEU A 1063 -40.91 50.93 -13.50
CA LEU A 1063 -41.31 51.16 -12.12
C LEU A 1063 -42.63 50.48 -11.75
N THR A 1064 -43.61 50.40 -12.67
CA THR A 1064 -44.87 49.66 -12.46
C THR A 1064 -44.63 48.19 -12.09
N ARG A 1065 -43.50 47.62 -12.54
CA ARG A 1065 -43.07 46.24 -12.28
C ARG A 1065 -42.17 46.08 -11.05
N ALA A 1066 -41.75 47.18 -10.43
CA ALA A 1066 -40.77 47.19 -9.34
C ALA A 1066 -41.35 47.65 -7.98
N TYR A 1067 -42.53 48.27 -7.97
CA TYR A 1067 -43.17 48.84 -6.78
C TYR A 1067 -44.61 48.35 -6.63
N SER A 1068 -45.12 48.41 -5.41
CA SER A 1068 -46.57 48.24 -5.17
C SER A 1068 -47.35 49.45 -5.71
N PRO A 1069 -48.67 49.32 -5.97
CA PRO A 1069 -49.46 50.41 -6.53
C PRO A 1069 -49.47 51.68 -5.66
N ILE A 1070 -49.41 51.53 -4.33
CA ILE A 1070 -49.38 52.64 -3.37
C ILE A 1070 -48.02 53.35 -3.43
N GLU A 1071 -46.91 52.60 -3.40
CA GLU A 1071 -45.57 53.19 -3.54
C GLU A 1071 -45.41 53.87 -4.91
N PHE A 1072 -45.86 53.22 -6.00
CA PHE A 1072 -45.79 53.78 -7.35
C PHE A 1072 -46.57 55.08 -7.46
N PHE A 1073 -47.79 55.14 -6.93
CA PHE A 1073 -48.62 56.35 -6.89
C PHE A 1073 -47.92 57.50 -6.17
N ASN A 1074 -47.23 57.22 -5.05
CA ASN A 1074 -46.49 58.22 -4.29
C ASN A 1074 -45.26 58.83 -5.00
N PHE A 1075 -44.79 58.24 -6.12
CA PHE A 1075 -43.73 58.82 -6.95
C PHE A 1075 -44.25 59.71 -8.08
N LEU A 1076 -45.57 59.77 -8.29
CA LEU A 1076 -46.16 60.58 -9.36
C LEU A 1076 -46.29 62.06 -8.92
N PRO A 1077 -46.08 63.02 -9.82
CA PRO A 1077 -46.19 64.43 -9.50
C PRO A 1077 -47.64 64.83 -9.24
N CYS A 1078 -47.89 65.59 -8.16
CA CYS A 1078 -49.22 66.11 -7.82
C CYS A 1078 -49.81 67.02 -8.91
N ASP A 1079 -48.94 67.65 -9.72
CA ASP A 1079 -49.27 68.48 -10.88
C ASP A 1079 -49.36 67.69 -12.21
N GLY A 1080 -49.34 66.35 -12.15
CA GLY A 1080 -49.39 65.47 -13.32
C GLY A 1080 -50.78 65.29 -13.94
N ASN A 1081 -50.86 65.24 -15.28
CA ASN A 1081 -52.10 64.91 -15.98
C ASN A 1081 -52.48 63.44 -15.73
N MET A 1082 -53.57 63.20 -14.99
CA MET A 1082 -54.05 61.86 -14.65
C MET A 1082 -54.31 60.97 -15.88
N GLN A 1083 -54.74 61.53 -17.01
CA GLN A 1083 -54.97 60.77 -18.25
C GLN A 1083 -53.69 60.15 -18.82
N PHE A 1084 -52.52 60.77 -18.57
CA PHE A 1084 -51.22 60.24 -18.97
C PHE A 1084 -50.72 59.12 -18.05
N PHE A 1085 -50.94 59.25 -16.74
CA PHE A 1085 -50.45 58.29 -15.75
C PHE A 1085 -51.38 57.09 -15.50
N LEU A 1086 -52.68 57.24 -15.73
CA LEU A 1086 -53.68 56.18 -15.49
C LEU A 1086 -53.35 54.82 -16.14
N PRO A 1087 -52.86 54.74 -17.40
CA PRO A 1087 -52.48 53.45 -18.00
C PRO A 1087 -51.36 52.74 -17.22
N HIS A 1088 -50.38 53.50 -16.70
CA HIS A 1088 -49.26 52.95 -15.92
C HIS A 1088 -49.72 52.52 -14.51
N ILE A 1089 -50.60 53.30 -13.86
CA ILE A 1089 -51.18 52.94 -12.56
C ILE A 1089 -51.97 51.63 -12.68
N LEU A 1090 -52.78 51.49 -13.74
CA LEU A 1090 -53.49 50.25 -14.04
C LEU A 1090 -52.54 49.09 -14.33
N GLU A 1091 -51.48 49.29 -15.13
CA GLU A 1091 -50.46 48.25 -15.37
C GLU A 1091 -49.80 47.78 -14.06
N CYS A 1092 -49.44 48.70 -13.16
CA CYS A 1092 -48.87 48.39 -11.85
C CYS A 1092 -49.83 47.56 -10.99
N TRP A 1093 -51.12 47.92 -10.98
CA TRP A 1093 -52.15 47.18 -10.25
C TRP A 1093 -52.37 45.77 -10.82
N PHE A 1094 -52.52 45.63 -12.14
CA PHE A 1094 -52.65 44.33 -12.81
C PHE A 1094 -51.41 43.45 -12.63
N TYR A 1095 -50.20 44.02 -12.72
CA TYR A 1095 -48.96 43.28 -12.52
C TYR A 1095 -48.77 42.83 -11.05
N THR A 1096 -49.23 43.63 -10.09
CA THR A 1096 -49.21 43.26 -8.67
C THR A 1096 -50.24 42.16 -8.35
N GLN A 1097 -51.46 42.27 -8.87
CA GLN A 1097 -52.49 41.22 -8.85
C GLN A 1097 -51.94 39.91 -9.44
N ALA A 1098 -51.39 39.96 -10.65
CA ALA A 1098 -50.83 38.79 -11.33
C ALA A 1098 -49.67 38.14 -10.56
N ASN A 1099 -48.80 38.93 -9.92
CA ASN A 1099 -47.74 38.37 -9.07
C ASN A 1099 -48.24 37.84 -7.73
N SER A 1100 -49.32 38.40 -7.18
CA SER A 1100 -49.97 37.85 -5.98
C SER A 1100 -50.58 36.49 -6.28
N VAL A 1101 -51.35 36.39 -7.37
CA VAL A 1101 -51.91 35.12 -7.87
C VAL A 1101 -50.79 34.13 -8.23
N LYS A 1102 -49.72 34.59 -8.90
CA LYS A 1102 -48.56 33.73 -9.20
C LYS A 1102 -47.92 33.18 -7.93
N LYS A 1103 -47.70 34.01 -6.90
CA LYS A 1103 -47.16 33.56 -5.61
C LYS A 1103 -48.10 32.58 -4.93
N GLU A 1104 -49.41 32.83 -4.91
CA GLU A 1104 -50.39 31.93 -4.31
C GLU A 1104 -50.43 30.57 -5.03
N ILE A 1105 -50.31 30.57 -6.36
CA ILE A 1105 -50.14 29.35 -7.16
C ILE A 1105 -48.82 28.67 -6.83
N THR A 1106 -47.70 29.40 -6.75
CA THR A 1106 -46.39 28.80 -6.40
C THR A 1106 -46.45 28.17 -5.02
N THR A 1107 -46.95 28.86 -3.99
CA THR A 1107 -47.08 28.28 -2.64
C THR A 1107 -48.06 27.10 -2.57
N LYS A 1108 -49.13 27.08 -3.39
CA LYS A 1108 -50.02 25.91 -3.47
C LYS A 1108 -49.36 24.76 -4.23
N CYS A 1109 -48.55 25.03 -5.25
CA CYS A 1109 -47.75 24.02 -5.94
C CYS A 1109 -46.65 23.46 -5.03
N ASP A 1110 -45.96 24.30 -4.27
CA ASP A 1110 -44.94 23.89 -3.30
C ASP A 1110 -45.59 23.02 -2.19
N TYR A 1111 -46.77 23.40 -1.69
CA TYR A 1111 -47.54 22.59 -0.74
C TYR A 1111 -48.06 21.27 -1.34
N LEU A 1112 -48.39 21.24 -2.64
CA LEU A 1112 -48.72 20.02 -3.37
C LEU A 1112 -47.49 19.12 -3.60
N ILE A 1113 -46.30 19.70 -3.79
CA ILE A 1113 -45.03 18.98 -3.89
C ILE A 1113 -44.66 18.39 -2.52
N GLU A 1114 -44.72 19.18 -1.44
CA GLU A 1114 -44.50 18.70 -0.06
C GLU A 1114 -45.49 17.59 0.32
N SER A 1115 -46.79 17.75 0.02
CA SER A 1115 -47.78 16.68 0.28
C SER A 1115 -47.62 15.46 -0.64
N SER A 1116 -47.11 15.60 -1.86
CA SER A 1116 -46.71 14.45 -2.68
C SER A 1116 -45.50 13.71 -2.11
N SER A 1117 -44.50 14.43 -1.57
CA SER A 1117 -43.34 13.80 -0.93
C SER A 1117 -43.70 13.07 0.37
N LEU A 1118 -44.72 13.53 1.09
CA LEU A 1118 -45.28 12.85 2.27
C LEU A 1118 -46.08 11.57 1.89
N LEU A 1119 -46.69 11.55 0.70
CA LEU A 1119 -47.35 10.35 0.15
C LEU A 1119 -46.32 9.33 -0.35
N GLU A 1120 -45.23 9.76 -0.99
CA GLU A 1120 -44.13 8.87 -1.37
C GLU A 1120 -43.42 8.26 -0.15
N SER A 1121 -43.26 9.01 0.95
CA SER A 1121 -42.70 8.47 2.20
C SER A 1121 -43.63 7.52 2.96
N SER A 1122 -44.94 7.52 2.68
CA SER A 1122 -45.91 6.61 3.33
C SER A 1122 -46.29 5.39 2.49
N SER A 1123 -45.88 5.33 1.22
CA SER A 1123 -45.96 4.14 0.36
C SER A 1123 -44.70 3.24 0.41
N LEU A 1124 -43.76 3.53 1.31
CA LEU A 1124 -42.55 2.73 1.56
C LEU A 1124 -42.61 1.91 2.87
N GLU A 1125 -43.75 1.93 3.58
CA GLU A 1125 -44.03 1.10 4.78
C GLU A 1125 -45.27 0.19 4.59
N SER A 1126 -45.49 -0.35 3.38
CA SER A 1126 -46.53 -1.36 3.10
C SER A 1126 -46.07 -2.45 2.14
#